data_AF-A0A5C7AIH2-F1
#
_entry.id   AF-A0A5C7AIH2-F1
#
_cell.length_a   1.000
_cell.length_b   1.000
_cell.length_c   1.000
_cell.angle_alpha   90.00
_cell.angle_beta   90.00
_cell.angle_gamma   90.00
#
_symmetry.space_group_name_H-M   'P 1'
#
loop_
_entity.id
_entity.type
_entity.pdbx_description
1 polymer ?
#
loop_
_entity_poly.entity_id
_entity_poly.type
_entity_poly.pdbx_seq_one_letter_code
_entity_poly.pdbx_strand_id
1 'polypeptide(L)'
;MLNIVVKRNEMADRYLKIPSILMLIFAFSMTYAQKGESVWTTIAKNDISQKRMLPQQSVPESAVYYQLHMETLKGTLQDVPQRDSGIPSKALLDFPNSDGALETFKIMEYSVLHPDLQKQFPEIRSYVGFSVKNPSVIVYFSVSPQGLHAMTLSPNNAAHFINPYTDDGAYEAFSRNAIPITDHLFECGFLDDGLPNPLELSRTITAAKNADDGKRRTFRLAIGTSVEYTNFHGGTVASALSAINTTMTRVNGIYDRELSLRMTLVANNNLLISTTDNSLFSNDGNIASITNILNTKIGENAYDLGHTFTTGSGGSAYLSRVCTNNKGGGTTGLTKPIGDPYNIDYVAHEMGHQFGATHTFNGSVGQCLQNRSDSTAYEPGSGSTIMAYAGLCAPQNVERNSSDYFHQISLQQIWNNITQGNSICAVITSTGNTAPKAMAGASYNIPISTPFKLTGSSTDVDGTNSHTYTWEQFDLGEAAPPTETTEFGPIIRSVRPTANPVRFIPKFEDVLVNGGTSTTWEKLPSIDRALTFAFTVRDNDPRGGQTAVDMMTVNTIETPGAFKVTSQNENVTWEIGATKKIIWNVANTATAPINTPTVNIKLSTDGGVTFPLVLASNVPNDGEQEIKVPEGSTTAKARILVEAVGNIFYTVNTTDFKIVTVDYLLNFEATSVSVCQPENAVYQFTYNTYGGYAQNTVFSASNLPSGTSAVFSPASANVDGTIVTMTVNGMSGLAPGAYQFTAVGSSGVITRSSAVELSVFNSAIKPITLTSPSNDVSGLYGAIDFEWVADVNVETYVLEISKTSNFNTVLETQTLTTNTYAANLELGTVYYWRVTGANRCSGLRTSLIYRFSTGVSTCGEPVTAKDTPITILPEAAGTYTSSITVNENLPVTGVNVKVNIQHDWVRDLKLVLVSPQGTSIVLSNNNGEAEAKNYTNTVFDQQAKDSITQGKAPFTGSYIPEEDLSALYGELSEGQWKLQVIDLYDTDGGSLIEFTLQLCLARPLSVENKDFTAFGLFPNPNTGEFTVKLQSSSGEPINIGVFDVRGRKVYENRYPNSASFREVIRLQNAQSGMYFITISDGIQKTTKKILVN
;
A
#
# COMPACT_ATOMS: atom_id res chain seq x y z
N MET A 1 0.01 -33.28 -69.09
CA MET A 1 1.19 -32.40 -68.93
C MET A 1 1.57 -32.43 -67.47
N LEU A 2 2.62 -33.19 -67.17
CA LEU A 2 3.95 -32.74 -66.69
C LEU A 2 3.95 -32.67 -65.15
N ASN A 3 4.52 -33.70 -64.50
CA ASN A 3 5.93 -33.81 -64.08
C ASN A 3 6.06 -33.25 -62.64
N ILE A 4 6.73 -33.85 -61.65
CA ILE A 4 7.80 -34.84 -61.61
C ILE A 4 7.98 -35.29 -60.13
N VAL A 5 8.03 -36.61 -59.92
CA VAL A 5 9.03 -37.37 -59.11
C VAL A 5 8.83 -37.51 -57.58
N VAL A 6 8.48 -38.69 -57.00
CA VAL A 6 9.15 -40.03 -56.92
C VAL A 6 10.15 -40.06 -55.75
N LYS A 7 10.31 -41.06 -54.86
CA LYS A 7 9.89 -42.47 -54.65
C LYS A 7 10.27 -42.81 -53.17
N ARG A 8 9.56 -43.65 -52.41
CA ARG A 8 9.48 -45.13 -52.41
C ARG A 8 10.76 -45.83 -51.90
N ASN A 9 10.67 -46.56 -50.78
CA ASN A 9 10.96 -48.01 -50.67
C ASN A 9 10.96 -48.52 -49.22
N GLU A 10 10.03 -49.43 -48.93
CA GLU A 10 10.11 -50.43 -47.84
C GLU A 10 10.09 -51.82 -48.49
N MET A 11 11.09 -52.65 -48.20
CA MET A 11 11.03 -54.11 -48.06
C MET A 11 12.44 -54.70 -48.02
N ALA A 12 12.82 -55.33 -46.89
CA ALA A 12 13.44 -56.66 -46.80
C ALA A 12 13.86 -56.98 -45.35
N ASP A 13 13.98 -58.28 -45.06
CA ASP A 13 14.68 -58.91 -43.93
C ASP A 13 13.90 -59.20 -42.63
N ARG A 14 13.02 -60.21 -42.73
CA ARG A 14 12.81 -61.22 -41.67
C ARG A 14 13.97 -62.23 -41.72
N TYR A 15 14.30 -62.82 -40.57
CA TYR A 15 15.29 -63.90 -40.30
C TYR A 15 16.68 -63.49 -39.74
N LEU A 16 16.72 -62.82 -38.58
CA LEU A 16 17.86 -62.86 -37.64
C LEU A 16 17.46 -62.33 -36.24
N LYS A 17 16.63 -63.04 -35.46
CA LYS A 17 16.13 -62.52 -34.16
C LYS A 17 15.94 -63.56 -33.04
N ILE A 18 16.88 -64.49 -32.86
CA ILE A 18 16.83 -65.39 -31.69
C ILE A 18 18.13 -65.40 -30.84
N PRO A 19 19.37 -65.22 -31.38
CA PRO A 19 20.55 -65.14 -30.51
C PRO A 19 20.72 -63.76 -29.83
N SER A 20 20.18 -62.70 -30.43
CA SER A 20 20.38 -61.31 -29.96
C SER A 20 19.52 -60.95 -28.75
N ILE A 21 18.46 -61.71 -28.45
CA ILE A 21 17.55 -61.43 -27.33
C ILE A 21 18.12 -62.00 -26.02
N LEU A 22 18.81 -63.14 -26.04
CA LEU A 22 19.49 -63.65 -24.83
C LEU A 22 20.72 -62.81 -24.45
N MET A 23 21.43 -62.23 -25.42
CA MET A 23 22.58 -61.35 -25.13
C MET A 23 22.15 -59.97 -24.61
N LEU A 24 20.97 -59.47 -25.01
CA LEU A 24 20.39 -58.25 -24.44
C LEU A 24 19.85 -58.46 -23.01
N ILE A 25 19.30 -59.63 -22.71
CA ILE A 25 18.80 -59.95 -21.36
C ILE A 25 19.97 -60.12 -20.38
N PHE A 26 21.10 -60.71 -20.80
CA PHE A 26 22.31 -60.80 -19.98
C PHE A 26 23.04 -59.44 -19.79
N ALA A 27 22.93 -58.53 -20.76
CA ALA A 27 23.47 -57.18 -20.66
C ALA A 27 22.61 -56.25 -19.77
N PHE A 28 21.30 -56.46 -19.71
CA PHE A 28 20.41 -55.72 -18.80
C PHE A 28 20.48 -56.19 -17.34
N SER A 29 20.93 -57.42 -17.07
CA SER A 29 21.11 -57.90 -15.70
C SER A 29 22.43 -57.46 -15.04
N MET A 30 23.42 -56.97 -15.80
CA MET A 30 24.70 -56.50 -15.23
C MET A 30 24.75 -55.00 -14.92
N THR A 31 23.81 -54.20 -15.43
CA THR A 31 23.76 -52.74 -15.14
C THR A 31 22.96 -52.39 -13.89
N TYR A 32 22.25 -53.35 -13.29
CA TYR A 32 21.57 -53.16 -11.99
C TYR A 32 22.41 -53.55 -10.77
N ALA A 33 23.67 -53.98 -10.96
CA ALA A 33 24.52 -54.49 -9.87
C ALA A 33 25.40 -53.42 -9.17
N GLN A 34 25.06 -52.12 -9.25
CA GLN A 34 25.78 -51.06 -8.53
C GLN A 34 24.88 -50.00 -7.87
N LYS A 35 23.66 -50.35 -7.47
CA LYS A 35 22.97 -49.58 -6.42
C LYS A 35 23.29 -50.25 -5.09
N GLY A 36 24.09 -49.59 -4.25
CA GLY A 36 24.28 -50.02 -2.87
C GLY A 36 22.92 -50.14 -2.16
N GLU A 37 22.82 -51.03 -1.17
CA GLU A 37 21.63 -51.09 -0.32
C GLU A 37 21.41 -49.72 0.33
N SER A 38 20.16 -49.25 0.35
CA SER A 38 19.83 -47.99 1.02
C SER A 38 20.15 -48.10 2.51
N VAL A 39 20.76 -47.07 3.08
CA VAL A 39 21.03 -47.03 4.53
C VAL A 39 19.75 -46.80 5.35
N TRP A 40 18.63 -46.51 4.70
CA TRP A 40 17.34 -46.20 5.34
C TRP A 40 16.29 -47.26 5.04
N THR A 41 15.56 -47.70 6.06
CA THR A 41 14.32 -48.47 5.92
C THR A 41 13.17 -47.69 6.53
N THR A 42 12.06 -47.47 5.81
CA THR A 42 10.87 -46.80 6.37
C THR A 42 10.25 -47.61 7.50
N ILE A 43 9.84 -46.97 8.59
CA ILE A 43 9.14 -47.61 9.72
C ILE A 43 7.90 -46.81 10.11
N ALA A 44 6.84 -47.47 10.59
CA ALA A 44 5.69 -46.76 11.11
C ALA A 44 5.95 -46.28 12.54
N LYS A 45 5.49 -45.08 12.90
CA LYS A 45 5.65 -44.52 14.26
C LYS A 45 5.15 -45.47 15.36
N ASN A 46 4.05 -46.19 15.10
CA ASN A 46 3.44 -47.12 16.05
C ASN A 46 4.30 -48.37 16.32
N ASP A 47 5.25 -48.68 15.43
CA ASP A 47 6.16 -49.82 15.57
C ASP A 47 7.43 -49.45 16.36
N ILE A 48 7.58 -48.17 16.74
CA ILE A 48 8.72 -47.67 17.50
C ILE A 48 8.48 -47.80 19.00
N SER A 49 9.46 -48.37 19.72
CA SER A 49 9.40 -48.52 21.17
C SER A 49 9.44 -47.17 21.91
N GLN A 50 8.33 -46.81 22.54
CA GLN A 50 8.21 -45.60 23.36
C GLN A 50 9.16 -45.57 24.57
N LYS A 51 9.64 -46.74 25.05
CA LYS A 51 10.57 -46.83 26.18
C LYS A 51 12.00 -46.39 25.87
N ARG A 52 12.32 -46.22 24.59
CA ARG A 52 13.68 -45.96 24.07
C ARG A 52 13.82 -44.58 23.45
N MET A 53 12.80 -43.74 23.61
CA MET A 53 12.79 -42.39 23.05
C MET A 53 13.85 -41.52 23.68
N LEU A 54 14.60 -40.81 22.84
CA LEU A 54 15.58 -39.84 23.27
C LEU A 54 14.90 -38.53 23.70
N PRO A 55 15.54 -37.70 24.56
CA PRO A 55 15.01 -36.40 24.92
C PRO A 55 14.80 -35.51 23.69
N GLN A 56 13.59 -35.00 23.52
CA GLN A 56 13.27 -34.00 22.48
C GLN A 56 13.10 -32.61 23.11
N GLN A 57 13.61 -31.58 22.42
CA GLN A 57 13.34 -30.18 22.78
C GLN A 57 11.92 -29.80 22.37
N SER A 58 11.56 -30.14 21.13
CA SER A 58 10.24 -29.94 20.54
C SER A 58 9.83 -31.19 19.77
N VAL A 59 8.53 -31.47 19.73
CA VAL A 59 7.96 -32.60 18.98
C VAL A 59 7.36 -32.03 17.69
N PRO A 60 7.85 -32.40 16.50
CA PRO A 60 7.29 -31.87 15.26
C PRO A 60 5.84 -32.32 15.08
N GLU A 61 4.98 -31.40 14.60
CA GLU A 61 3.57 -31.65 14.26
C GLU A 61 3.42 -32.68 13.12
N SER A 62 4.43 -32.74 12.23
CA SER A 62 4.51 -33.70 11.12
C SER A 62 5.95 -34.19 10.93
N ALA A 63 6.13 -35.51 10.90
CA ALA A 63 7.42 -36.17 10.69
C ALA A 63 7.25 -37.57 10.08
N VAL A 64 8.26 -38.02 9.33
CA VAL A 64 8.36 -39.38 8.78
C VAL A 64 9.47 -40.14 9.52
N TYR A 65 9.30 -41.45 9.71
CA TYR A 65 10.19 -42.26 10.54
C TYR A 65 10.94 -43.33 9.75
N TYR A 66 12.22 -43.51 10.07
CA TYR A 66 13.12 -44.44 9.39
C TYR A 66 14.01 -45.18 10.38
N GLN A 67 14.40 -46.40 10.04
CA GLN A 67 15.50 -47.13 10.67
C GLN A 67 16.78 -46.87 9.87
N LEU A 68 17.86 -46.48 10.56
CA LEU A 68 19.18 -46.30 9.95
C LEU A 68 20.06 -47.54 10.15
N HIS A 69 20.66 -48.02 9.05
CA HIS A 69 21.70 -49.04 9.06
C HIS A 69 23.08 -48.39 9.27
N MET A 70 23.42 -48.13 10.53
CA MET A 70 24.62 -47.36 10.92
C MET A 70 25.93 -47.97 10.39
N GLU A 71 26.07 -49.29 10.37
CA GLU A 71 27.29 -49.94 9.87
C GLU A 71 27.47 -49.75 8.35
N THR A 72 26.39 -49.86 7.57
CA THR A 72 26.39 -49.58 6.13
C THR A 72 26.73 -48.12 5.84
N LEU A 73 26.20 -47.20 6.66
CA LEU A 73 26.55 -45.78 6.59
C LEU A 73 28.05 -45.57 6.85
N LYS A 74 28.59 -46.08 7.97
CA LYS A 74 30.01 -45.94 8.31
C LYS A 74 30.93 -46.52 7.24
N GLY A 75 30.58 -47.69 6.70
CA GLY A 75 31.33 -48.32 5.60
C GLY A 75 31.37 -47.46 4.32
N THR A 76 30.27 -46.76 4.02
CA THR A 76 30.21 -45.85 2.86
C THR A 76 31.05 -44.58 3.08
N LEU A 77 31.21 -44.14 4.34
CA LEU A 77 31.89 -42.90 4.69
C LEU A 77 33.41 -43.04 4.90
N GLN A 78 33.94 -44.26 5.01
CA GLN A 78 35.31 -44.51 5.47
C GLN A 78 36.40 -43.82 4.62
N ASP A 79 36.21 -43.73 3.30
CA ASP A 79 37.22 -43.23 2.35
C ASP A 79 36.74 -41.99 1.57
N VAL A 80 35.78 -41.23 2.10
CA VAL A 80 35.31 -40.01 1.43
C VAL A 80 36.41 -38.95 1.47
N PRO A 81 36.71 -38.26 0.35
CA PRO A 81 37.72 -37.23 0.34
C PRO A 81 37.29 -36.02 1.18
N GLN A 82 38.27 -35.35 1.77
CA GLN A 82 38.10 -34.03 2.36
C GLN A 82 37.59 -33.05 1.31
N ARG A 83 36.58 -32.25 1.64
CA ARG A 83 35.96 -31.28 0.71
C ARG A 83 36.98 -30.41 -0.03
N ASP A 84 37.99 -29.94 0.70
CA ASP A 84 38.97 -28.98 0.18
C ASP A 84 40.24 -29.66 -0.40
N SER A 85 40.24 -30.99 -0.54
CA SER A 85 41.39 -31.74 -1.08
C SER A 85 41.56 -31.63 -2.60
N GLY A 86 40.55 -31.14 -3.31
CA GLY A 86 40.48 -31.17 -4.77
C GLY A 86 40.22 -32.56 -5.37
N ILE A 87 40.05 -33.59 -4.54
CA ILE A 87 39.77 -34.96 -4.97
C ILE A 87 38.24 -35.14 -5.11
N PRO A 88 37.72 -35.50 -6.29
CA PRO A 88 36.29 -35.74 -6.46
C PRO A 88 35.81 -36.95 -5.65
N SER A 89 34.72 -36.78 -4.90
CA SER A 89 34.09 -37.91 -4.21
C SER A 89 33.27 -38.79 -5.15
N LYS A 90 33.34 -40.11 -4.91
CA LYS A 90 32.50 -41.14 -5.54
C LYS A 90 31.43 -41.70 -4.60
N ALA A 91 31.44 -41.30 -3.33
CA ALA A 91 30.47 -41.78 -2.35
C ALA A 91 29.11 -41.11 -2.59
N LEU A 92 28.10 -41.95 -2.82
CA LEU A 92 26.72 -41.54 -3.00
C LEU A 92 25.91 -42.08 -1.81
N LEU A 93 25.12 -41.21 -1.19
CA LEU A 93 24.29 -41.57 -0.05
C LEU A 93 22.89 -40.97 -0.21
N ASP A 94 21.88 -41.77 0.07
CA ASP A 94 20.49 -41.32 0.05
C ASP A 94 20.11 -40.73 1.42
N PHE A 95 19.40 -39.61 1.43
CA PHE A 95 18.78 -39.03 2.62
C PHE A 95 17.28 -38.83 2.39
N PRO A 96 16.42 -39.18 3.38
CA PRO A 96 15.00 -38.88 3.32
C PRO A 96 14.74 -37.39 3.52
N ASN A 97 13.78 -36.85 2.78
CA ASN A 97 13.20 -35.53 3.03
C ASN A 97 11.94 -35.63 3.92
N SER A 98 11.35 -34.50 4.29
CA SER A 98 10.16 -34.46 5.16
C SER A 98 8.90 -35.06 4.54
N ASP A 99 8.87 -35.25 3.22
CA ASP A 99 7.74 -35.85 2.49
C ASP A 99 7.92 -37.37 2.32
N GLY A 100 9.04 -37.90 2.81
CA GLY A 100 9.38 -39.31 2.78
C GLY A 100 10.09 -39.79 1.50
N ALA A 101 10.44 -38.87 0.59
CA ALA A 101 11.21 -39.17 -0.61
C ALA A 101 12.71 -39.21 -0.31
N LEU A 102 13.46 -40.10 -0.96
CA LEU A 102 14.91 -40.18 -0.86
C LEU A 102 15.57 -39.31 -1.94
N GLU A 103 16.55 -38.49 -1.54
CA GLU A 103 17.41 -37.73 -2.44
C GLU A 103 18.86 -38.19 -2.29
N THR A 104 19.55 -38.38 -3.42
CA THR A 104 20.93 -38.89 -3.47
C THR A 104 21.93 -37.74 -3.47
N PHE A 105 22.89 -37.80 -2.55
CA PHE A 105 23.94 -36.79 -2.37
C PHE A 105 25.32 -37.37 -2.61
N LYS A 106 26.20 -36.58 -3.23
CA LYS A 106 27.63 -36.87 -3.32
C LYS A 106 28.33 -36.32 -2.08
N ILE A 107 28.93 -37.22 -1.28
CA ILE A 107 29.37 -36.93 0.09
C ILE A 107 30.87 -36.63 0.17
N MET A 108 31.27 -35.63 0.95
CA MET A 108 32.66 -35.29 1.27
C MET A 108 32.83 -35.05 2.77
N GLU A 109 34.04 -35.27 3.28
CA GLU A 109 34.36 -34.96 4.68
C GLU A 109 34.42 -33.44 4.88
N TYR A 110 33.74 -32.96 5.93
CA TYR A 110 33.65 -31.56 6.33
C TYR A 110 33.99 -31.45 7.83
N SER A 111 35.20 -31.87 8.18
CA SER A 111 35.62 -32.03 9.58
C SER A 111 35.53 -30.72 10.36
N VAL A 112 34.80 -30.72 11.47
CA VAL A 112 34.78 -29.60 12.43
C VAL A 112 35.97 -29.70 13.39
N LEU A 113 36.48 -30.90 13.66
CA LEU A 113 37.61 -31.14 14.54
C LEU A 113 38.94 -30.91 13.81
N HIS A 114 39.90 -30.27 14.48
CA HIS A 114 41.29 -30.27 14.02
C HIS A 114 41.82 -31.72 13.89
N PRO A 115 42.71 -32.02 12.93
CA PRO A 115 43.20 -33.38 12.68
C PRO A 115 43.73 -34.13 13.93
N ASP A 116 44.44 -33.45 14.83
CA ASP A 116 44.96 -34.08 16.05
C ASP A 116 43.88 -34.34 17.12
N LEU A 117 42.82 -33.54 17.15
CA LEU A 117 41.65 -33.82 17.98
C LEU A 117 40.84 -34.98 17.37
N GLN A 118 40.71 -35.01 16.05
CA GLN A 118 40.05 -36.07 15.30
C GLN A 118 40.71 -37.44 15.52
N LYS A 119 42.05 -37.50 15.61
CA LYS A 119 42.79 -38.73 15.96
C LYS A 119 42.45 -39.27 17.34
N GLN A 120 42.17 -38.40 18.31
CA GLN A 120 41.78 -38.79 19.67
C GLN A 120 40.32 -39.26 19.73
N PHE A 121 39.45 -38.69 18.90
CA PHE A 121 38.02 -39.01 18.84
C PHE A 121 37.59 -39.42 17.41
N PRO A 122 38.06 -40.57 16.88
CA PRO A 122 37.89 -40.95 15.47
C PRO A 122 36.43 -41.20 15.05
N GLU A 123 35.55 -41.50 16.01
CA GLU A 123 34.12 -41.77 15.81
C GLU A 123 33.28 -40.49 15.64
N ILE A 124 33.82 -39.30 15.93
CA ILE A 124 33.10 -38.02 15.83
C ILE A 124 33.46 -37.36 14.50
N ARG A 125 32.55 -37.36 13.52
CA ARG A 125 32.82 -36.91 12.15
C ARG A 125 31.73 -35.97 11.65
N SER A 126 32.08 -35.14 10.68
CA SER A 126 31.16 -34.23 9.99
C SER A 126 31.39 -34.24 8.50
N TYR A 127 30.31 -34.07 7.76
CA TYR A 127 30.25 -34.28 6.32
C TYR A 127 29.35 -33.23 5.66
N VAL A 128 29.59 -33.03 4.37
CA VAL A 128 28.73 -32.27 3.48
C VAL A 128 28.37 -33.13 2.28
N GLY A 129 27.15 -33.00 1.78
CA GLY A 129 26.68 -33.69 0.59
C GLY A 129 26.00 -32.74 -0.38
N PHE A 130 26.24 -32.92 -1.67
CA PHE A 130 25.60 -32.14 -2.73
C PHE A 130 24.67 -33.02 -3.55
N SER A 131 23.42 -32.61 -3.71
CA SER A 131 22.44 -33.41 -4.44
C SER A 131 22.90 -33.61 -5.88
N VAL A 132 22.80 -34.86 -6.34
CA VAL A 132 23.12 -35.24 -7.72
C VAL A 132 22.10 -34.64 -8.70
N LYS A 133 20.88 -34.42 -8.24
CA LYS A 133 19.78 -33.86 -9.05
C LYS A 133 19.85 -32.34 -9.12
N ASN A 134 20.10 -31.69 -7.99
CA ASN A 134 20.20 -30.23 -7.88
C ASN A 134 21.34 -29.86 -6.92
N PRO A 135 22.52 -29.47 -7.41
CA PRO A 135 23.69 -29.18 -6.57
C PRO A 135 23.47 -28.09 -5.50
N SER A 136 22.43 -27.27 -5.62
CA SER A 136 22.02 -26.25 -4.65
C SER A 136 21.28 -26.79 -3.43
N VAL A 137 20.88 -28.07 -3.48
CA VAL A 137 20.38 -28.79 -2.31
C VAL A 137 21.58 -29.44 -1.64
N ILE A 138 21.86 -28.98 -0.42
CA ILE A 138 23.07 -29.33 0.32
C ILE A 138 22.68 -29.93 1.66
N VAL A 139 23.21 -31.12 1.98
CA VAL A 139 23.06 -31.75 3.28
C VAL A 139 24.34 -31.58 4.09
N TYR A 140 24.22 -31.03 5.29
CA TYR A 140 25.28 -31.03 6.30
C TYR A 140 24.89 -32.03 7.37
N PHE A 141 25.78 -32.97 7.69
CA PHE A 141 25.47 -33.97 8.70
C PHE A 141 26.70 -34.38 9.51
N SER A 142 26.44 -34.83 10.73
CA SER A 142 27.44 -35.36 11.63
C SER A 142 27.10 -36.78 12.02
N VAL A 143 28.13 -37.58 12.29
CA VAL A 143 28.02 -38.95 12.78
C VAL A 143 28.89 -39.07 14.02
N SER A 144 28.31 -39.56 15.11
CA SER A 144 28.99 -39.78 16.38
C SER A 144 28.41 -41.02 17.08
N PRO A 145 28.95 -41.43 18.25
CA PRO A 145 28.31 -42.46 19.07
C PRO A 145 26.86 -42.13 19.49
N GLN A 146 26.44 -40.86 19.39
CA GLN A 146 25.06 -40.41 19.66
C GLN A 146 24.14 -40.52 18.43
N GLY A 147 24.66 -41.01 17.30
CA GLY A 147 23.90 -41.20 16.06
C GLY A 147 24.22 -40.16 14.98
N LEU A 148 23.37 -40.13 13.96
CA LEU A 148 23.45 -39.19 12.85
C LEU A 148 22.57 -37.95 13.10
N HIS A 149 23.07 -36.76 12.80
CA HIS A 149 22.25 -35.55 12.78
C HIS A 149 22.46 -34.84 11.46
N ALA A 150 21.40 -34.58 10.70
CA ALA A 150 21.48 -33.92 9.41
C ALA A 150 20.59 -32.66 9.33
N MET A 151 21.05 -31.71 8.52
CA MET A 151 20.33 -30.52 8.10
C MET A 151 20.48 -30.39 6.58
N THR A 152 19.37 -30.40 5.86
CA THR A 152 19.34 -30.19 4.41
C THR A 152 18.81 -28.80 4.10
N LEU A 153 19.63 -28.01 3.41
CA LEU A 153 19.30 -26.68 2.93
C LEU A 153 18.89 -26.79 1.46
N SER A 154 17.80 -26.10 1.10
CA SER A 154 17.30 -26.09 -0.27
C SER A 154 16.76 -24.72 -0.67
N PRO A 155 16.85 -24.34 -1.96
CA PRO A 155 16.40 -23.04 -2.45
C PRO A 155 14.93 -22.73 -2.20
N ASN A 156 14.04 -23.73 -2.24
CA ASN A 156 12.59 -23.50 -2.28
C ASN A 156 11.84 -24.08 -1.08
N ASN A 157 12.48 -24.90 -0.23
CA ASN A 157 11.85 -25.52 0.93
C ASN A 157 12.62 -25.20 2.20
N ALA A 158 11.91 -24.96 3.30
CA ALA A 158 12.49 -24.78 4.64
C ALA A 158 13.50 -25.88 4.97
N ALA A 159 14.45 -25.60 5.86
CA ALA A 159 15.45 -26.58 6.25
C ALA A 159 14.79 -27.89 6.72
N HIS A 160 15.31 -29.01 6.23
CA HIS A 160 14.85 -30.35 6.63
C HIS A 160 15.85 -30.95 7.60
N PHE A 161 15.35 -31.55 8.68
CA PHE A 161 16.17 -32.16 9.71
C PHE A 161 15.95 -33.66 9.75
N ILE A 162 17.03 -34.38 10.03
CA ILE A 162 16.99 -35.79 10.41
C ILE A 162 17.71 -35.92 11.74
N ASN A 163 16.98 -36.36 12.76
CA ASN A 163 17.50 -36.53 14.11
C ASN A 163 17.22 -37.94 14.63
N PRO A 164 18.06 -38.47 15.53
CA PRO A 164 17.76 -39.71 16.25
C PRO A 164 16.48 -39.55 17.06
N TYR A 165 15.55 -40.49 16.91
CA TYR A 165 14.29 -40.54 17.65
C TYR A 165 14.38 -41.51 18.84
N THR A 166 15.11 -42.61 18.68
CA THR A 166 15.38 -43.60 19.74
C THR A 166 16.85 -43.98 19.82
N ASP A 167 17.24 -44.59 20.95
CA ASP A 167 18.60 -45.10 21.17
C ASP A 167 18.95 -46.37 20.37
N ASP A 168 17.96 -47.01 19.72
CA ASP A 168 18.13 -48.22 18.89
C ASP A 168 18.08 -47.96 17.37
N GLY A 169 18.22 -46.69 16.97
CA GLY A 169 18.47 -46.32 15.59
C GLY A 169 17.23 -45.99 14.75
N ALA A 170 16.08 -45.71 15.38
CA ALA A 170 14.99 -45.02 14.71
C ALA A 170 15.28 -43.52 14.62
N TYR A 171 14.92 -42.91 13.50
CA TYR A 171 15.13 -41.51 13.17
C TYR A 171 13.82 -40.88 12.73
N GLU A 172 13.70 -39.59 12.97
CA GLU A 172 12.62 -38.75 12.46
C GLU A 172 13.17 -37.76 11.43
N ALA A 173 12.45 -37.60 10.32
CA ALA A 173 12.71 -36.64 9.26
C ALA A 173 11.56 -35.63 9.21
N PHE A 174 11.84 -34.34 9.33
CA PHE A 174 10.81 -33.30 9.41
C PHE A 174 11.30 -31.96 8.84
N SER A 175 10.36 -31.09 8.48
CA SER A 175 10.64 -29.72 8.05
C SER A 175 10.71 -28.79 9.26
N ARG A 176 11.56 -27.74 9.23
CA ARG A 176 11.59 -26.68 10.25
C ARG A 176 10.19 -26.13 10.57
N ASN A 177 9.34 -26.00 9.55
CA ASN A 177 7.97 -25.48 9.69
C ASN A 177 7.06 -26.38 10.53
N ALA A 178 7.42 -27.65 10.73
CA ALA A 178 6.64 -28.58 11.56
C ALA A 178 6.92 -28.42 13.06
N ILE A 179 7.90 -27.61 13.47
CA ILE A 179 8.20 -27.40 14.89
C ILE A 179 7.13 -26.47 15.52
N PRO A 180 6.39 -26.92 16.56
CA PRO A 180 5.34 -26.12 17.20
C PRO A 180 5.92 -24.95 18.01
N ILE A 181 5.06 -23.98 18.34
CA ILE A 181 5.40 -22.86 19.23
C ILE A 181 5.67 -23.41 20.63
N THR A 182 6.87 -23.19 21.14
CA THR A 182 7.16 -23.35 22.57
C THR A 182 7.30 -21.97 23.20
N ASP A 183 6.48 -21.69 24.22
CA ASP A 183 6.55 -20.49 25.06
C ASP A 183 7.86 -20.49 25.85
N HIS A 184 8.94 -20.02 25.23
CA HIS A 184 10.20 -19.82 25.93
C HIS A 184 10.61 -18.36 25.82
N LEU A 185 10.08 -17.58 26.76
CA LEU A 185 10.51 -16.23 27.12
C LEU A 185 12.02 -16.26 27.38
N PHE A 186 12.82 -15.67 26.50
CA PHE A 186 14.27 -15.71 26.63
C PHE A 186 14.96 -14.43 26.10
N GLU A 187 16.04 -14.01 26.75
CA GLU A 187 16.74 -12.72 26.59
C GLU A 187 18.18 -12.94 26.09
N CYS A 188 18.48 -12.55 24.85
CA CYS A 188 19.85 -12.41 24.35
C CYS A 188 20.34 -10.98 24.55
N GLY A 189 21.65 -10.74 24.60
CA GLY A 189 22.23 -9.40 24.62
C GLY A 189 23.73 -9.38 24.35
N PHE A 190 24.24 -8.34 23.69
CA PHE A 190 25.67 -8.18 23.41
C PHE A 190 26.31 -7.09 24.29
N LEU A 191 27.64 -7.17 24.46
CA LEU A 191 28.43 -6.15 25.16
C LEU A 191 29.39 -5.46 24.18
N ASP A 192 29.33 -4.13 24.15
CA ASP A 192 30.39 -3.29 23.59
C ASP A 192 31.32 -2.85 24.74
N ASP A 193 32.59 -3.24 24.67
CA ASP A 193 33.60 -2.89 25.68
C ASP A 193 34.24 -1.51 25.44
N GLY A 194 33.76 -0.75 24.44
CA GLY A 194 34.23 0.60 24.11
C GLY A 194 35.60 0.65 23.45
N LEU A 195 36.17 -0.51 23.06
CA LEU A 195 37.39 -0.55 22.26
C LEU A 195 37.10 -0.07 20.83
N PRO A 196 37.92 0.84 20.27
CA PRO A 196 37.68 1.41 18.95
C PRO A 196 37.71 0.30 17.89
N ASN A 197 36.62 0.18 17.14
CA ASN A 197 36.62 -0.54 15.89
C ASN A 197 37.38 0.34 14.87
N PRO A 198 38.45 -0.14 14.20
CA PRO A 198 39.23 0.65 13.23
C PRO A 198 38.38 1.25 12.09
N LEU A 199 37.15 0.75 11.94
CA LEU A 199 36.10 1.30 11.09
C LEU A 199 34.86 1.58 11.95
N GLU A 200 34.74 2.81 12.48
CA GLU A 200 33.42 3.39 12.75
C GLU A 200 32.57 3.14 11.49
N LEU A 201 31.53 2.30 11.59
CA LEU A 201 30.80 1.63 10.50
C LEU A 201 30.33 2.60 9.39
N SER A 202 31.24 3.01 8.53
CA SER A 202 30.95 3.79 7.34
C SER A 202 30.22 2.89 6.35
N ARG A 203 28.91 3.13 6.17
CA ARG A 203 28.05 2.49 5.15
C ARG A 203 28.54 2.71 3.71
N THR A 204 29.60 3.49 3.52
CA THR A 204 30.05 4.06 2.24
C THR A 204 31.11 3.22 1.52
N ILE A 205 31.73 2.22 2.16
CA ILE A 205 32.74 1.38 1.51
C ILE A 205 32.04 0.37 0.57
N THR A 206 31.94 0.74 -0.70
CA THR A 206 31.27 -0.06 -1.75
C THR A 206 31.89 -1.45 -1.92
N ALA A 207 33.18 -1.62 -1.60
CA ALA A 207 33.97 -2.83 -1.81
C ALA A 207 33.79 -3.94 -0.74
N ALA A 208 32.97 -3.72 0.30
CA ALA A 208 32.82 -4.70 1.38
C ALA A 208 31.35 -4.95 1.76
N LYS A 209 30.46 -4.90 0.77
CA LYS A 209 29.03 -5.16 0.97
C LYS A 209 28.69 -6.64 1.14
N ASN A 210 29.47 -7.55 0.56
CA ASN A 210 29.12 -8.96 0.42
C ASN A 210 30.35 -9.85 0.35
N ALA A 211 30.17 -11.16 0.56
CA ALA A 211 31.22 -12.15 0.32
C ALA A 211 31.45 -12.33 -1.18
N ASP A 212 32.42 -11.62 -1.76
CA ASP A 212 32.58 -11.49 -3.21
C ASP A 212 34.03 -11.68 -3.73
N ASP A 213 34.93 -12.22 -2.91
CA ASP A 213 36.36 -12.32 -3.23
C ASP A 213 36.83 -13.72 -3.65
N GLY A 214 35.92 -14.69 -3.75
CA GLY A 214 36.22 -16.07 -4.15
C GLY A 214 37.15 -16.79 -3.17
N LYS A 215 37.16 -16.38 -1.90
CA LYS A 215 38.01 -16.95 -0.86
C LYS A 215 37.19 -17.40 0.35
N ARG A 216 37.61 -18.53 0.94
CA ARG A 216 37.12 -19.03 2.22
C ARG A 216 38.03 -18.56 3.35
N ARG A 217 37.39 -18.12 4.45
CA ARG A 217 38.04 -17.75 5.72
C ARG A 217 37.84 -18.86 6.74
N THR A 218 38.93 -19.48 7.20
CA THR A 218 38.88 -20.52 8.23
C THR A 218 39.45 -19.99 9.55
N PHE A 219 38.61 -19.97 10.59
CA PHE A 219 38.98 -19.55 11.95
C PHE A 219 39.15 -20.76 12.88
N ARG A 220 40.13 -20.69 13.78
CA ARG A 220 40.35 -21.67 14.85
C ARG A 220 39.42 -21.35 16.02
N LEU A 221 38.56 -22.29 16.36
CA LEU A 221 37.51 -22.16 17.36
C LEU A 221 37.88 -22.92 18.64
N ALA A 222 37.74 -22.27 19.79
CA ALA A 222 37.85 -22.90 21.10
C ALA A 222 36.47 -22.91 21.78
N ILE A 223 35.87 -24.09 21.94
CA ILE A 223 34.60 -24.27 22.64
C ILE A 223 34.83 -24.81 24.05
N GLY A 224 34.46 -24.02 25.04
CA GLY A 224 34.31 -24.46 26.43
C GLY A 224 32.89 -24.96 26.72
N THR A 225 32.74 -25.74 27.79
CA THR A 225 31.41 -26.15 28.28
C THR A 225 31.27 -25.96 29.78
N SER A 226 30.08 -25.68 30.28
CA SER A 226 29.76 -25.85 31.71
C SER A 226 29.64 -27.33 32.08
N VAL A 227 29.72 -27.65 33.37
CA VAL A 227 29.53 -29.03 33.86
C VAL A 227 28.13 -29.53 33.53
N GLU A 228 27.14 -28.65 33.62
CA GLU A 228 25.74 -28.94 33.37
C GLU A 228 25.48 -29.28 31.90
N TYR A 229 26.11 -28.56 30.96
CA TYR A 229 26.04 -28.88 29.54
C TYR A 229 26.63 -30.25 29.26
N THR A 230 27.83 -30.52 29.80
CA THR A 230 28.48 -31.83 29.64
C THR A 230 27.62 -32.95 30.21
N ASN A 231 27.05 -32.76 31.41
CA ASN A 231 26.16 -33.73 32.05
C ASN A 231 24.88 -33.99 31.24
N PHE A 232 24.28 -32.94 30.67
CA PHE A 232 23.12 -33.09 29.79
C PHE A 232 23.41 -34.00 28.60
N HIS A 233 24.60 -33.88 28.01
CA HIS A 233 25.03 -34.70 26.88
C HIS A 233 25.70 -36.02 27.26
N GLY A 234 25.59 -36.49 28.51
CA GLY A 234 26.10 -37.81 28.93
C GLY A 234 27.34 -37.78 29.84
N GLY A 235 27.78 -36.61 30.28
CA GLY A 235 28.74 -36.44 31.38
C GLY A 235 30.22 -36.67 31.03
N THR A 236 30.54 -36.96 29.77
CA THR A 236 31.92 -37.26 29.34
C THR A 236 32.45 -36.24 28.35
N VAL A 237 33.78 -36.14 28.26
CA VAL A 237 34.45 -35.31 27.25
C VAL A 237 34.03 -35.68 25.82
N ALA A 238 33.98 -36.98 25.52
CA ALA A 238 33.60 -37.47 24.19
C ALA A 238 32.14 -37.12 23.84
N SER A 239 31.24 -37.19 24.82
CA SER A 239 29.82 -36.95 24.59
C SER A 239 29.49 -35.46 24.45
N ALA A 240 30.18 -34.58 25.19
CA ALA A 240 30.13 -33.13 24.95
C ALA A 240 30.72 -32.74 23.59
N LEU A 241 31.88 -33.30 23.21
CA LEU A 241 32.48 -33.05 21.89
C LEU A 241 31.58 -33.51 20.73
N SER A 242 30.85 -34.60 20.91
CA SER A 242 29.88 -35.10 19.91
C SER A 242 28.73 -34.11 19.70
N ALA A 243 28.23 -33.51 20.79
CA ALA A 243 27.21 -32.48 20.74
C ALA A 243 27.73 -31.19 20.09
N ILE A 244 28.93 -30.71 20.50
CA ILE A 244 29.59 -29.54 19.89
C ILE A 244 29.78 -29.75 18.39
N ASN A 245 30.24 -30.94 17.98
CA ASN A 245 30.41 -31.28 16.57
C ASN A 245 29.09 -31.20 15.81
N THR A 246 27.99 -31.70 16.39
CA THR A 246 26.64 -31.63 15.80
C THR A 246 26.19 -30.17 15.60
N THR A 247 26.31 -29.35 16.63
CA THR A 247 25.98 -27.91 16.60
C THR A 247 26.80 -27.18 15.54
N MET A 248 28.13 -27.31 15.61
CA MET A 248 29.02 -26.59 14.70
C MET A 248 28.96 -27.07 13.26
N THR A 249 28.53 -28.30 13.00
CA THR A 249 28.25 -28.78 11.63
C THR A 249 27.11 -27.98 11.00
N ARG A 250 26.08 -27.64 11.79
CA ARG A 250 24.94 -26.83 11.32
C ARG A 250 25.31 -25.36 11.19
N VAL A 251 25.92 -24.79 12.22
CA VAL A 251 26.34 -23.37 12.22
C VAL A 251 27.30 -23.10 11.07
N ASN A 252 28.33 -23.94 10.88
CA ASN A 252 29.24 -23.82 9.74
C ASN A 252 28.53 -23.94 8.38
N GLY A 253 27.42 -24.68 8.29
CA GLY A 253 26.66 -24.78 7.04
C GLY A 253 26.06 -23.44 6.61
N ILE A 254 25.62 -22.62 7.57
CA ILE A 254 25.08 -21.28 7.29
C ILE A 254 26.22 -20.30 6.95
N TYR A 255 27.24 -20.22 7.80
CA TYR A 255 28.36 -19.30 7.59
C TYR A 255 29.16 -19.57 6.30
N ASP A 256 29.30 -20.84 5.90
CA ASP A 256 29.98 -21.21 4.66
C ASP A 256 29.13 -20.90 3.42
N ARG A 257 27.79 -21.03 3.51
CA ARG A 257 26.85 -20.67 2.44
C ARG A 257 26.76 -19.16 2.23
N GLU A 258 26.69 -18.39 3.32
CA GLU A 258 26.43 -16.94 3.26
C GLU A 258 27.70 -16.09 3.10
N LEU A 259 28.81 -16.52 3.71
CA LEU A 259 30.01 -15.70 3.89
C LEU A 259 31.32 -16.39 3.46
N SER A 260 31.26 -17.62 2.95
CA SER A 260 32.44 -18.48 2.77
C SER A 260 33.30 -18.53 4.04
N LEU A 261 32.66 -18.65 5.21
CA LEU A 261 33.31 -18.68 6.52
C LEU A 261 33.20 -20.06 7.16
N ARG A 262 34.31 -20.58 7.67
CA ARG A 262 34.38 -21.87 8.38
C ARG A 262 35.06 -21.74 9.74
N MET A 263 34.56 -22.46 10.73
CA MET A 263 35.14 -22.57 12.07
C MET A 263 35.58 -24.01 12.34
N THR A 264 36.82 -24.20 12.79
CA THR A 264 37.41 -25.52 13.10
C THR A 264 37.88 -25.56 14.55
N LEU A 265 37.44 -26.55 15.33
CA LEU A 265 37.84 -26.72 16.72
C LEU A 265 39.34 -26.95 16.84
N VAL A 266 39.99 -26.33 17.83
CA VAL A 266 41.43 -26.47 18.08
C VAL A 266 41.85 -27.87 18.51
N ALA A 267 43.13 -28.21 18.29
CA ALA A 267 43.70 -29.54 18.57
C ALA A 267 43.50 -30.05 20.00
N ASN A 268 43.46 -29.13 20.97
CA ASN A 268 43.38 -29.38 22.40
C ASN A 268 42.04 -28.96 23.02
N ASN A 269 40.96 -28.88 22.22
CA ASN A 269 39.63 -28.47 22.71
C ASN A 269 39.05 -29.43 23.77
N ASN A 270 39.50 -30.69 23.81
CA ASN A 270 39.13 -31.64 24.85
C ASN A 270 39.50 -31.16 26.28
N LEU A 271 40.50 -30.27 26.42
CA LEU A 271 40.89 -29.68 27.70
C LEU A 271 39.93 -28.59 28.20
N LEU A 272 39.00 -28.16 27.35
CA LEU A 272 38.03 -27.10 27.64
C LEU A 272 36.65 -27.63 28.05
N ILE A 273 36.48 -28.96 28.06
CA ILE A 273 35.22 -29.58 28.45
C ILE A 273 35.17 -29.70 29.97
N SER A 274 34.21 -29.01 30.60
CA SER A 274 34.02 -29.16 32.04
C SER A 274 33.34 -30.49 32.37
N THR A 275 33.86 -31.21 33.35
CA THR A 275 33.24 -32.43 33.91
C THR A 275 33.04 -32.23 35.41
N THR A 276 32.30 -33.13 36.07
CA THR A 276 32.06 -33.06 37.53
C THR A 276 33.35 -32.89 38.33
N ASP A 277 34.44 -33.53 37.90
CA ASP A 277 35.76 -33.47 38.57
C ASP A 277 36.65 -32.31 38.08
N ASN A 278 36.23 -31.54 37.06
CA ASN A 278 36.99 -30.46 36.44
C ASN A 278 36.04 -29.37 35.92
N SER A 279 35.55 -28.52 36.83
CA SER A 279 34.70 -27.37 36.48
C SER A 279 35.55 -26.17 36.05
N LEU A 280 35.41 -25.74 34.79
CA LEU A 280 36.19 -24.66 34.20
C LEU A 280 35.37 -23.40 33.97
N PHE A 281 34.15 -23.58 33.47
CA PHE A 281 33.25 -22.50 33.06
C PHE A 281 32.01 -22.52 33.94
N SER A 282 31.55 -21.33 34.34
CA SER A 282 30.29 -21.17 35.05
C SER A 282 29.11 -21.52 34.15
N ASN A 283 27.98 -21.86 34.76
CA ASN A 283 26.71 -22.01 34.06
C ASN A 283 25.91 -20.69 34.02
N ASP A 284 26.52 -19.59 34.48
CA ASP A 284 26.00 -18.24 34.36
C ASP A 284 26.53 -17.61 33.06
N GLY A 285 25.74 -16.71 32.45
CA GLY A 285 26.06 -16.08 31.16
C GLY A 285 27.24 -15.10 31.20
N ASN A 286 28.17 -15.21 32.16
CA ASN A 286 29.27 -14.27 32.34
C ASN A 286 30.39 -14.52 31.33
N ILE A 287 30.56 -13.58 30.39
CA ILE A 287 31.57 -13.71 29.33
C ILE A 287 32.95 -13.13 29.66
N ALA A 288 33.07 -12.31 30.71
CA ALA A 288 34.28 -11.54 30.98
C ALA A 288 35.49 -12.41 31.38
N SER A 289 35.24 -13.57 31.98
CA SER A 289 36.29 -14.50 32.43
C SER A 289 36.72 -15.52 31.37
N ILE A 290 35.89 -15.74 30.34
CA ILE A 290 36.04 -16.87 29.40
C ILE A 290 37.39 -16.79 28.68
N THR A 291 37.75 -15.62 28.15
CA THR A 291 39.02 -15.45 27.43
C THR A 291 40.24 -15.79 28.29
N ASN A 292 40.25 -15.38 29.56
CA ASN A 292 41.35 -15.68 30.48
C ASN A 292 41.45 -17.18 30.79
N ILE A 293 40.30 -17.86 30.94
CA ILE A 293 40.24 -19.31 31.15
C ILE A 293 40.80 -20.05 29.93
N LEU A 294 40.35 -19.67 28.72
CA LEU A 294 40.85 -20.24 27.46
C LEU A 294 42.36 -20.03 27.30
N ASN A 295 42.84 -18.80 27.50
CA ASN A 295 44.26 -18.46 27.41
C ASN A 295 45.11 -19.28 28.39
N THR A 296 44.60 -19.49 29.62
CA THR A 296 45.30 -20.28 30.65
C THR A 296 45.37 -21.76 30.29
N LYS A 297 44.32 -22.33 29.68
CA LYS A 297 44.21 -23.77 29.42
C LYS A 297 44.89 -24.22 28.13
N ILE A 298 44.76 -23.45 27.07
CA ILE A 298 45.23 -23.85 25.73
C ILE A 298 46.25 -22.89 25.12
N GLY A 299 46.48 -21.73 25.75
CA GLY A 299 47.36 -20.69 25.26
C GLY A 299 46.64 -19.69 24.34
N GLU A 300 47.02 -18.42 24.46
CA GLU A 300 46.42 -17.33 23.70
C GLU A 300 46.54 -17.51 22.18
N ASN A 301 47.67 -18.01 21.68
CA ASN A 301 47.91 -18.18 20.25
C ASN A 301 47.23 -19.43 19.64
N ALA A 302 46.56 -20.26 20.44
CA ALA A 302 45.97 -21.52 19.98
C ALA A 302 44.68 -21.33 19.17
N TYR A 303 43.97 -20.23 19.37
CA TYR A 303 42.63 -20.01 18.84
C TYR A 303 42.41 -18.56 18.38
N ASP A 304 41.42 -18.37 17.50
CA ASP A 304 41.04 -17.09 16.90
C ASP A 304 39.70 -16.59 17.45
N LEU A 305 38.79 -17.52 17.77
CA LEU A 305 37.47 -17.31 18.36
C LEU A 305 37.25 -18.32 19.49
N GLY A 306 36.77 -17.86 20.64
CA GLY A 306 36.35 -18.71 21.73
C GLY A 306 34.89 -18.47 22.10
N HIS A 307 34.21 -19.54 22.52
CA HIS A 307 32.80 -19.51 22.91
C HIS A 307 32.52 -20.60 23.94
N THR A 308 31.51 -20.42 24.80
CA THR A 308 31.14 -21.41 25.83
C THR A 308 29.71 -21.89 25.65
N PHE A 309 29.48 -23.20 25.78
CA PHE A 309 28.14 -23.78 25.80
C PHE A 309 27.70 -24.17 27.20
N THR A 310 26.49 -23.74 27.58
CA THR A 310 25.95 -23.91 28.93
C THR A 310 24.51 -24.44 28.89
N THR A 311 23.93 -24.79 30.05
CA THR A 311 22.48 -25.03 30.18
C THR A 311 21.74 -23.86 30.82
N GLY A 312 22.47 -22.81 31.24
CA GLY A 312 21.88 -21.55 31.64
C GLY A 312 21.07 -20.98 30.48
N SER A 313 19.91 -20.38 30.75
CA SER A 313 19.17 -19.70 29.68
C SER A 313 19.99 -18.48 29.27
N GLY A 314 20.51 -18.42 28.06
CA GLY A 314 21.48 -17.36 27.78
C GLY A 314 21.98 -17.24 26.35
N GLY A 315 22.22 -16.00 25.94
CA GLY A 315 23.13 -15.66 24.86
C GLY A 315 23.82 -14.36 25.23
N SER A 316 25.15 -14.35 25.27
CA SER A 316 25.90 -13.10 25.33
C SER A 316 27.24 -13.21 24.64
N ALA A 317 27.63 -12.14 23.96
CA ALA A 317 28.89 -12.06 23.22
C ALA A 317 29.45 -10.64 23.19
N TYR A 318 30.78 -10.53 23.16
CA TYR A 318 31.41 -9.27 22.79
C TYR A 318 31.30 -9.02 21.29
N LEU A 319 30.92 -7.80 20.93
CA LEU A 319 30.75 -7.40 19.53
C LEU A 319 32.10 -7.24 18.81
N SER A 320 32.28 -7.87 17.65
CA SER A 320 33.47 -7.73 16.79
C SER A 320 34.82 -7.99 17.51
N ARG A 321 34.92 -9.09 18.27
CA ARG A 321 36.14 -9.41 19.06
C ARG A 321 36.91 -10.64 18.60
N VAL A 322 36.47 -11.36 17.57
CA VAL A 322 37.29 -12.43 16.95
C VAL A 322 38.65 -11.85 16.56
N CYS A 323 39.73 -12.58 16.86
CA CYS A 323 41.14 -12.19 16.71
C CYS A 323 41.70 -11.10 17.66
N THR A 324 40.94 -10.63 18.65
CA THR A 324 41.37 -9.58 19.59
C THR A 324 41.65 -10.09 21.01
N ASN A 325 41.97 -9.20 21.96
CA ASN A 325 42.23 -9.54 23.36
C ASN A 325 41.04 -10.19 24.09
N ASN A 326 39.80 -9.92 23.65
CA ASN A 326 38.57 -10.47 24.22
C ASN A 326 37.95 -11.56 23.33
N LYS A 327 38.75 -12.18 22.44
CA LYS A 327 38.30 -13.16 21.43
C LYS A 327 37.60 -14.40 21.97
N GLY A 328 37.68 -14.67 23.27
CA GLY A 328 36.99 -15.77 23.93
C GLY A 328 35.62 -15.41 24.52
N GLY A 329 35.26 -14.13 24.62
CA GLY A 329 34.07 -13.70 25.35
C GLY A 329 32.80 -13.89 24.52
N GLY A 330 32.24 -15.09 24.61
CA GLY A 330 30.93 -15.45 24.08
C GLY A 330 30.39 -16.69 24.78
N THR A 331 29.09 -16.73 25.02
CA THR A 331 28.40 -17.87 25.63
C THR A 331 27.01 -18.04 25.06
N THR A 332 26.60 -19.28 24.87
CA THR A 332 25.24 -19.68 24.49
C THR A 332 24.76 -20.76 25.42
N GLY A 333 23.51 -20.66 25.86
CA GLY A 333 22.92 -21.63 26.76
C GLY A 333 21.42 -21.78 26.61
N LEU A 334 20.98 -23.01 26.82
CA LEU A 334 19.57 -23.37 26.82
C LEU A 334 19.37 -24.56 27.76
N THR A 335 18.25 -24.60 28.48
CA THR A 335 17.96 -25.70 29.44
C THR A 335 17.99 -27.09 28.81
N LYS A 336 17.67 -27.18 27.51
CA LYS A 336 17.82 -28.35 26.66
C LYS A 336 18.62 -27.96 25.40
N PRO A 337 19.96 -27.97 25.44
CA PRO A 337 20.80 -27.41 24.39
C PRO A 337 20.98 -28.39 23.21
N ILE A 338 19.86 -28.70 22.55
CA ILE A 338 19.78 -29.56 21.36
C ILE A 338 18.86 -28.89 20.35
N GLY A 339 18.78 -29.44 19.14
CA GLY A 339 17.74 -29.01 18.20
C GLY A 339 18.05 -27.70 17.47
N ASP A 340 17.18 -27.39 16.53
CA ASP A 340 17.35 -26.30 15.57
C ASP A 340 17.23 -24.89 16.19
N PRO A 341 16.28 -24.62 17.11
CA PRO A 341 16.26 -23.35 17.85
C PRO A 341 17.56 -23.09 18.61
N TYR A 342 18.16 -24.12 19.22
CA TYR A 342 19.46 -23.96 19.90
C TYR A 342 20.57 -23.53 18.94
N ASN A 343 20.69 -24.22 17.81
CA ASN A 343 21.80 -24.02 16.89
C ASN A 343 21.70 -22.73 16.08
N ILE A 344 20.50 -22.37 15.63
CA ILE A 344 20.30 -21.24 14.71
C ILE A 344 19.91 -19.97 15.46
N ASP A 345 18.92 -20.04 16.33
CA ASP A 345 18.38 -18.85 16.97
C ASP A 345 19.31 -18.33 18.07
N TYR A 346 20.19 -19.20 18.62
CA TYR A 346 21.15 -18.81 19.66
C TYR A 346 22.61 -18.95 19.22
N VAL A 347 23.11 -20.15 18.91
CA VAL A 347 24.56 -20.30 18.66
C VAL A 347 25.01 -19.47 17.45
N ALA A 348 24.29 -19.53 16.32
CA ALA A 348 24.61 -18.72 15.15
C ALA A 348 24.40 -17.22 15.40
N HIS A 349 23.43 -16.84 16.23
CA HIS A 349 23.17 -15.45 16.63
C HIS A 349 24.33 -14.86 17.45
N GLU A 350 24.74 -15.54 18.52
CA GLU A 350 25.81 -15.07 19.40
C GLU A 350 27.17 -15.05 18.69
N MET A 351 27.43 -16.06 17.86
CA MET A 351 28.62 -16.02 16.98
C MET A 351 28.53 -14.88 15.96
N GLY A 352 27.33 -14.49 15.53
CA GLY A 352 27.07 -13.34 14.68
C GLY A 352 27.57 -12.04 15.31
N HIS A 353 27.30 -11.84 16.60
CA HIS A 353 27.86 -10.72 17.38
C HIS A 353 29.39 -10.79 17.47
N GLN A 354 29.97 -11.97 17.76
CA GLN A 354 31.42 -12.11 17.84
C GLN A 354 32.11 -11.75 16.51
N PHE A 355 31.45 -12.05 15.38
CA PHE A 355 31.86 -11.66 14.04
C PHE A 355 31.46 -10.25 13.62
N GLY A 356 30.62 -9.56 14.39
CA GLY A 356 30.40 -8.12 14.30
C GLY A 356 29.02 -7.66 13.82
N ALA A 357 28.05 -8.56 13.65
CA ALA A 357 26.67 -8.17 13.35
C ALA A 357 25.96 -7.63 14.60
N THR A 358 25.16 -6.58 14.44
CA THR A 358 24.23 -6.08 15.45
C THR A 358 22.80 -6.53 15.11
N HIS A 359 21.85 -6.25 16.02
CA HIS A 359 20.47 -6.69 15.84
C HIS A 359 19.76 -6.02 14.68
N THR A 360 18.85 -6.74 14.03
CA THR A 360 18.17 -6.27 12.80
C THR A 360 16.73 -5.85 13.00
N PHE A 361 16.14 -6.10 14.17
CA PHE A 361 14.73 -5.89 14.46
C PHE A 361 14.40 -4.45 14.91
N ASN A 362 13.15 -4.03 14.66
CA ASN A 362 12.63 -2.70 14.98
C ASN A 362 11.47 -2.72 15.99
N GLY A 363 11.32 -3.81 16.74
CA GLY A 363 10.30 -3.95 17.77
C GLY A 363 10.56 -3.09 19.00
N SER A 364 9.49 -2.79 19.74
CA SER A 364 9.50 -1.88 20.90
C SER A 364 8.91 -2.49 22.17
N VAL A 365 8.64 -3.79 22.18
CA VAL A 365 8.03 -4.51 23.32
C VAL A 365 8.68 -5.87 23.54
N GLY A 366 8.38 -6.50 24.68
CA GLY A 366 8.99 -7.78 25.05
C GLY A 366 10.51 -7.66 25.11
N GLN A 367 11.21 -8.64 24.56
CA GLN A 367 12.67 -8.69 24.57
C GLN A 367 13.33 -7.68 23.63
N CYS A 368 12.56 -7.07 22.72
CA CYS A 368 13.08 -6.07 21.79
C CYS A 368 13.38 -4.71 22.48
N LEU A 369 12.69 -4.38 23.58
CA LEU A 369 12.70 -3.02 24.16
C LEU A 369 14.11 -2.54 24.55
N GLN A 370 14.96 -3.41 25.11
CA GLN A 370 16.30 -3.05 25.58
C GLN A 370 17.43 -3.52 24.67
N ASN A 371 17.10 -4.30 23.63
CA ASN A 371 18.09 -4.96 22.79
C ASN A 371 18.12 -4.42 21.37
N ARG A 372 17.25 -3.47 21.00
CA ARG A 372 17.24 -2.90 19.65
C ARG A 372 18.57 -2.22 19.30
N SER A 373 19.00 -2.36 18.04
CA SER A 373 20.14 -1.65 17.47
C SER A 373 19.69 -0.66 16.39
N ASP A 374 19.57 0.62 16.75
CA ASP A 374 19.00 1.68 15.91
C ASP A 374 19.59 1.81 14.51
N SER A 375 20.91 1.61 14.39
CA SER A 375 21.65 1.74 13.13
C SER A 375 21.43 0.59 12.13
N THR A 376 20.82 -0.50 12.59
CA THR A 376 20.64 -1.74 11.80
C THR A 376 19.23 -2.34 11.89
N ALA A 377 18.29 -1.64 12.52
CA ALA A 377 16.89 -2.06 12.71
C ALA A 377 16.04 -2.00 11.41
N TYR A 378 16.37 -2.84 10.43
CA TYR A 378 15.72 -2.92 9.11
C TYR A 378 14.55 -3.90 9.01
N GLU A 379 14.23 -4.64 10.07
CA GLU A 379 13.12 -5.59 10.07
C GLU A 379 12.00 -5.12 11.00
N PRO A 380 10.72 -5.15 10.59
CA PRO A 380 9.62 -4.73 11.45
C PRO A 380 9.46 -5.67 12.65
N GLY A 381 8.89 -5.17 13.76
CA GLY A 381 8.57 -6.00 14.94
C GLY A 381 9.78 -6.80 15.45
N SER A 382 9.58 -8.07 15.78
CA SER A 382 10.66 -8.97 16.21
C SER A 382 11.69 -9.32 15.12
N GLY A 383 11.42 -8.97 13.86
CA GLY A 383 12.15 -9.45 12.69
C GLY A 383 12.05 -10.96 12.45
N SER A 384 12.79 -11.44 11.45
CA SER A 384 12.72 -12.79 10.86
C SER A 384 14.09 -13.43 10.64
N THR A 385 15.19 -12.67 10.55
CA THR A 385 16.52 -13.25 10.27
C THR A 385 17.28 -13.70 11.52
N ILE A 386 18.44 -14.35 11.35
CA ILE A 386 19.26 -14.87 12.47
C ILE A 386 19.58 -13.80 13.51
N MET A 387 19.91 -12.56 13.11
CA MET A 387 20.21 -11.46 14.04
C MET A 387 18.97 -10.69 14.51
N ALA A 388 17.77 -11.20 14.19
CA ALA A 388 16.51 -10.72 14.71
C ALA A 388 16.11 -11.49 15.99
N TYR A 389 15.03 -11.05 16.64
CA TYR A 389 14.47 -11.65 17.85
C TYR A 389 13.15 -12.38 17.55
N ALA A 390 13.09 -13.07 16.40
CA ALA A 390 11.90 -13.77 15.95
C ALA A 390 11.31 -14.65 17.07
N GLY A 391 10.07 -14.38 17.45
CA GLY A 391 9.35 -15.10 18.52
C GLY A 391 9.51 -14.52 19.93
N LEU A 392 10.41 -13.58 20.17
CA LEU A 392 10.78 -13.10 21.52
C LEU A 392 10.16 -11.74 21.90
N CYS A 393 9.49 -11.05 20.98
CA CYS A 393 8.97 -9.69 21.18
C CYS A 393 7.44 -9.61 21.18
N ALA A 394 6.76 -10.60 21.78
CA ALA A 394 5.30 -10.61 21.87
C ALA A 394 4.76 -9.29 22.47
N PRO A 395 3.66 -8.73 21.92
CA PRO A 395 2.83 -9.24 20.82
C PRO A 395 3.37 -8.94 19.40
N GLN A 396 4.54 -8.30 19.24
CA GLN A 396 5.12 -7.90 17.96
C GLN A 396 5.95 -8.99 17.26
N ASN A 397 5.57 -10.26 17.41
CA ASN A 397 6.27 -11.37 16.77
C ASN A 397 5.92 -11.47 15.27
N VAL A 398 6.92 -11.31 14.40
CA VAL A 398 6.78 -11.44 12.94
C VAL A 398 6.68 -12.89 12.51
N GLU A 399 7.50 -13.74 13.12
CA GLU A 399 7.45 -15.19 12.98
C GLU A 399 7.92 -15.88 14.25
N ARG A 400 7.82 -17.21 14.28
CA ARG A 400 7.97 -18.02 15.50
C ARG A 400 9.42 -18.20 15.93
N ASN A 401 10.30 -18.43 14.97
CA ASN A 401 11.73 -18.67 15.14
C ASN A 401 12.46 -18.04 13.96
N SER A 402 13.74 -17.72 14.11
CA SER A 402 14.50 -17.07 13.05
C SER A 402 14.58 -17.97 11.82
N SER A 403 14.50 -17.39 10.64
CA SER A 403 14.82 -18.09 9.40
C SER A 403 16.34 -18.33 9.31
N ASP A 404 16.75 -19.40 8.65
CA ASP A 404 18.13 -19.91 8.56
C ASP A 404 19.05 -19.10 7.63
N TYR A 405 18.98 -17.76 7.67
CA TYR A 405 19.81 -16.84 6.89
C TYR A 405 20.01 -15.49 7.59
N PHE A 406 21.05 -14.76 7.19
CA PHE A 406 21.34 -13.42 7.69
C PHE A 406 20.65 -12.35 6.83
N HIS A 407 20.13 -11.30 7.47
CA HIS A 407 19.72 -10.08 6.78
C HIS A 407 20.93 -9.47 6.06
N GLN A 408 20.70 -8.75 4.97
CA GLN A 408 21.81 -8.16 4.22
C GLN A 408 22.72 -7.24 5.05
N ILE A 409 22.16 -6.50 6.01
CA ILE A 409 23.00 -5.66 6.91
C ILE A 409 23.98 -6.49 7.74
N SER A 410 23.56 -7.67 8.21
CA SER A 410 24.40 -8.55 9.03
C SER A 410 25.52 -9.14 8.17
N LEU A 411 25.23 -9.52 6.91
CA LEU A 411 26.24 -9.95 5.95
C LEU A 411 27.28 -8.86 5.72
N GLN A 412 26.83 -7.63 5.49
CA GLN A 412 27.71 -6.48 5.31
C GLN A 412 28.59 -6.22 6.54
N GLN A 413 28.02 -6.24 7.76
CA GLN A 413 28.78 -6.00 8.99
C GLN A 413 29.83 -7.09 9.24
N ILE A 414 29.45 -8.36 9.12
CA ILE A 414 30.37 -9.48 9.31
C ILE A 414 31.47 -9.43 8.25
N TRP A 415 31.10 -9.23 6.98
CA TRP A 415 32.06 -9.17 5.88
C TRP A 415 33.07 -8.04 6.05
N ASN A 416 32.61 -6.83 6.38
CA ASN A 416 33.49 -5.71 6.72
C ASN A 416 34.51 -6.10 7.80
N ASN A 417 34.04 -6.73 8.89
CA ASN A 417 34.88 -7.04 10.02
C ASN A 417 35.92 -8.15 9.71
N ILE A 418 35.56 -9.17 8.94
CA ILE A 418 36.47 -10.29 8.59
C ILE A 418 37.38 -10.02 7.39
N THR A 419 37.21 -8.87 6.71
CA THR A 419 38.04 -8.47 5.57
C THR A 419 38.92 -7.27 5.85
N GLN A 420 38.42 -6.30 6.63
CA GLN A 420 39.08 -5.02 6.87
C GLN A 420 39.07 -4.59 8.34
N GLY A 421 38.22 -5.20 9.17
CA GLY A 421 38.10 -4.87 10.60
C GLY A 421 39.05 -5.67 11.50
N ASN A 422 38.55 -6.01 12.68
CA ASN A 422 39.35 -6.66 13.73
C ASN A 422 39.59 -8.15 13.47
N SER A 423 38.73 -8.80 12.68
CA SER A 423 38.64 -10.26 12.59
C SER A 423 39.34 -10.83 11.35
N ILE A 424 40.53 -10.32 11.05
CA ILE A 424 41.29 -10.62 9.82
C ILE A 424 42.36 -11.73 9.97
N CYS A 425 42.38 -12.45 11.10
CA CYS A 425 43.40 -13.47 11.39
C CYS A 425 43.13 -14.86 10.78
N ALA A 426 42.07 -15.01 9.99
CA ALA A 426 41.69 -16.29 9.39
C ALA A 426 42.76 -16.85 8.44
N VAL A 427 42.79 -18.18 8.31
CA VAL A 427 43.47 -18.83 7.20
C VAL A 427 42.61 -18.67 5.94
N ILE A 428 43.19 -18.05 4.92
CA ILE A 428 42.51 -17.74 3.65
C ILE A 428 42.85 -18.80 2.60
N THR A 429 41.83 -19.41 2.00
CA THR A 429 41.98 -20.35 0.88
C THR A 429 41.13 -19.92 -0.31
N SER A 430 41.66 -20.05 -1.53
CA SER A 430 40.86 -19.77 -2.73
C SER A 430 39.87 -20.92 -2.96
N THR A 431 38.60 -20.60 -3.21
CA THR A 431 37.55 -21.59 -3.51
C THR A 431 37.48 -21.90 -5.00
N GLY A 432 38.00 -21.00 -5.84
CA GLY A 432 37.83 -21.04 -7.29
C GLY A 432 36.40 -20.70 -7.74
N ASN A 433 35.54 -20.28 -6.82
CA ASN A 433 34.20 -19.78 -7.10
C ASN A 433 34.24 -18.29 -7.45
N THR A 434 33.55 -17.90 -8.52
CA THR A 434 33.41 -16.50 -8.91
C THR A 434 32.19 -15.89 -8.24
N ALA A 435 32.27 -14.64 -7.78
CA ALA A 435 31.13 -13.99 -7.15
C ALA A 435 30.04 -13.64 -8.18
N PRO A 436 28.75 -13.76 -7.81
CA PRO A 436 27.65 -13.36 -8.67
C PRO A 436 27.58 -11.85 -8.84
N LYS A 437 26.76 -11.39 -9.78
CA LYS A 437 26.31 -10.00 -9.88
C LYS A 437 24.81 -9.92 -9.66
N ALA A 438 24.39 -8.99 -8.81
CA ALA A 438 22.99 -8.66 -8.57
C ALA A 438 22.57 -7.48 -9.46
N MET A 439 21.34 -7.53 -9.96
CA MET A 439 20.71 -6.45 -10.73
C MET A 439 19.27 -6.28 -10.22
N ALA A 440 19.05 -5.25 -9.41
CA ALA A 440 17.76 -4.93 -8.79
C ALA A 440 16.78 -4.28 -9.79
N GLY A 441 17.29 -3.73 -10.89
CA GLY A 441 16.48 -3.05 -11.90
C GLY A 441 16.32 -1.55 -11.65
N ALA A 442 15.34 -0.94 -12.31
CA ALA A 442 15.07 0.50 -12.19
C ALA A 442 14.29 0.84 -10.92
N SER A 443 14.39 2.09 -10.47
CA SER A 443 13.47 2.67 -9.47
C SER A 443 12.12 3.01 -10.10
N TYR A 444 11.04 2.90 -9.33
CA TYR A 444 9.67 3.10 -9.82
C TYR A 444 8.87 4.06 -8.94
N ASN A 445 7.98 4.83 -9.58
CA ASN A 445 6.91 5.56 -8.90
C ASN A 445 5.63 4.73 -9.01
N ILE A 446 4.99 4.44 -7.88
CA ILE A 446 3.76 3.62 -7.80
C ILE A 446 2.68 4.41 -7.05
N PRO A 447 1.39 4.11 -7.27
CA PRO A 447 0.32 4.70 -6.46
C PRO A 447 0.35 4.19 -5.02
N ILE A 448 -0.07 5.03 -4.06
CA ILE A 448 -0.30 4.61 -2.67
C ILE A 448 -1.28 3.44 -2.56
N SER A 449 -1.20 2.71 -1.44
CA SER A 449 -2.11 1.62 -1.05
C SER A 449 -2.30 0.52 -2.11
N THR A 450 -1.30 0.29 -2.97
CA THR A 450 -1.41 -0.60 -4.13
C THR A 450 -0.35 -1.72 -4.07
N PRO A 451 -0.73 -2.99 -4.28
CA PRO A 451 0.22 -4.10 -4.37
C PRO A 451 1.23 -3.93 -5.51
N PHE A 452 2.45 -4.40 -5.29
CA PHE A 452 3.52 -4.36 -6.29
C PHE A 452 4.41 -5.60 -6.23
N LYS A 453 5.16 -5.82 -7.31
CA LYS A 453 6.11 -6.93 -7.43
C LYS A 453 7.51 -6.42 -7.79
N LEU A 454 8.50 -6.78 -7.01
CA LEU A 454 9.91 -6.50 -7.30
C LEU A 454 10.47 -7.63 -8.13
N THR A 455 11.22 -7.31 -9.19
CA THR A 455 11.80 -8.31 -10.10
C THR A 455 13.27 -7.99 -10.29
N GLY A 456 14.13 -8.88 -9.79
CA GLY A 456 15.57 -8.76 -9.97
C GLY A 456 16.10 -9.74 -11.01
N SER A 457 17.41 -9.69 -11.25
CA SER A 457 18.12 -10.68 -12.06
C SER A 457 19.57 -10.79 -11.62
N SER A 458 20.25 -11.84 -12.06
CA SER A 458 21.66 -12.04 -11.74
C SER A 458 22.45 -12.65 -12.89
N THR A 459 23.77 -12.49 -12.84
CA THR A 459 24.71 -13.18 -13.73
C THR A 459 25.85 -13.76 -12.92
N ASP A 460 26.39 -14.89 -13.36
CA ASP A 460 27.61 -15.47 -12.82
C ASP A 460 28.39 -16.14 -13.95
N VAL A 461 29.72 -16.12 -13.85
CA VAL A 461 30.62 -16.86 -14.74
C VAL A 461 30.46 -18.37 -14.55
N ASP A 462 30.20 -18.81 -13.31
CA ASP A 462 30.03 -20.22 -12.95
C ASP A 462 28.59 -20.74 -13.18
N GLY A 463 27.67 -19.84 -13.59
CA GLY A 463 26.27 -20.13 -13.92
C GLY A 463 25.29 -19.80 -12.80
N THR A 464 24.01 -19.62 -13.14
CA THR A 464 22.99 -19.06 -12.23
C THR A 464 21.99 -20.09 -11.67
N ASN A 465 22.14 -21.38 -12.00
CA ASN A 465 21.17 -22.42 -11.64
C ASN A 465 21.01 -22.60 -10.13
N SER A 466 22.05 -22.26 -9.36
CA SER A 466 22.07 -22.37 -7.91
C SER A 466 21.70 -21.10 -7.16
N HIS A 467 21.42 -20.03 -7.91
CA HIS A 467 21.15 -18.73 -7.32
C HIS A 467 19.84 -18.72 -6.55
N THR A 468 19.88 -18.09 -5.39
CA THR A 468 18.70 -17.70 -4.63
C THR A 468 18.69 -16.21 -4.37
N TYR A 469 17.49 -15.67 -4.19
CA TYR A 469 17.20 -14.25 -4.23
C TYR A 469 16.41 -13.84 -3.00
N THR A 470 16.80 -12.72 -2.40
CA THR A 470 16.09 -12.06 -1.30
C THR A 470 15.88 -10.59 -1.63
N TRP A 471 14.67 -10.11 -1.35
CA TRP A 471 14.30 -8.70 -1.42
C TRP A 471 14.01 -8.21 0.01
N GLU A 472 14.82 -7.28 0.49
CA GLU A 472 14.77 -6.77 1.87
C GLU A 472 14.57 -5.25 1.86
N GLN A 473 13.62 -4.75 2.67
CA GLN A 473 13.50 -3.31 2.87
C GLN A 473 14.73 -2.81 3.65
N PHE A 474 15.26 -1.65 3.27
CA PHE A 474 16.52 -1.10 3.78
C PHE A 474 16.37 0.34 4.29
N ASP A 475 15.26 0.63 4.97
CA ASP A 475 14.93 1.92 5.59
C ASP A 475 14.97 1.82 7.12
N LEU A 476 15.62 2.78 7.79
CA LEU A 476 15.66 2.89 9.27
C LEU A 476 14.59 3.88 9.74
N GLY A 477 14.15 3.74 11.00
CA GLY A 477 13.16 4.62 11.62
C GLY A 477 13.04 4.38 13.12
N GLU A 478 12.02 4.94 13.75
CA GLU A 478 11.77 4.77 15.18
C GLU A 478 11.25 3.37 15.51
N ALA A 479 11.44 2.95 16.76
CA ALA A 479 10.97 1.65 17.25
C ALA A 479 9.44 1.68 17.45
N ALA A 480 8.69 1.12 16.50
CA ALA A 480 7.24 1.01 16.57
C ALA A 480 6.70 -0.11 15.66
N PRO A 481 5.50 -0.67 15.95
CA PRO A 481 4.76 -1.45 14.97
C PRO A 481 4.50 -0.62 13.71
N PRO A 482 4.71 -1.18 12.50
CA PRO A 482 4.49 -0.44 11.28
C PRO A 482 2.99 -0.23 11.00
N THR A 483 2.66 0.96 10.51
CA THR A 483 1.36 1.35 9.96
C THR A 483 1.51 1.74 8.49
N GLU A 484 0.40 1.83 7.77
CA GLU A 484 0.34 2.31 6.38
C GLU A 484 0.82 3.77 6.26
N THR A 485 0.77 4.54 7.34
CA THR A 485 1.20 5.95 7.43
C THR A 485 2.59 6.12 8.04
N THR A 486 3.32 5.04 8.31
CA THR A 486 4.68 5.13 8.84
C THR A 486 5.59 5.78 7.80
N GLU A 487 6.19 6.92 8.14
CA GLU A 487 7.03 7.72 7.23
C GLU A 487 8.45 7.15 7.09
N PHE A 488 9.03 6.69 8.20
CA PHE A 488 10.39 6.14 8.26
C PHE A 488 10.41 4.76 8.94
N GLY A 489 11.38 3.92 8.57
CA GLY A 489 11.59 2.62 9.19
C GLY A 489 10.86 1.45 8.53
N PRO A 490 11.16 0.22 8.93
CA PRO A 490 10.74 -0.96 8.19
C PRO A 490 9.26 -1.26 8.36
N ILE A 491 8.59 -1.47 7.22
CA ILE A 491 7.16 -1.77 7.13
C ILE A 491 6.88 -3.07 6.34
N ILE A 492 7.91 -3.66 5.74
CA ILE A 492 7.86 -4.92 4.98
C ILE A 492 8.86 -5.88 5.60
N ARG A 493 8.37 -7.04 6.07
CA ARG A 493 9.22 -8.09 6.65
C ARG A 493 10.18 -8.71 5.64
N SER A 494 11.33 -9.17 6.13
CA SER A 494 12.19 -10.05 5.34
C SER A 494 11.58 -11.46 5.20
N VAL A 495 11.94 -12.13 4.10
CA VAL A 495 11.52 -13.50 3.79
C VAL A 495 12.69 -14.31 3.25
N ARG A 496 12.63 -15.61 3.50
CA ARG A 496 13.67 -16.57 3.12
C ARG A 496 14.05 -16.48 1.63
N PRO A 497 15.36 -16.63 1.29
CA PRO A 497 15.79 -16.69 -0.09
C PRO A 497 15.04 -17.77 -0.90
N THR A 498 14.70 -17.46 -2.15
CA THR A 498 14.05 -18.42 -3.07
C THR A 498 14.75 -18.46 -4.43
N ALA A 499 14.53 -19.51 -5.24
CA ALA A 499 15.02 -19.53 -6.62
C ALA A 499 14.27 -18.56 -7.56
N ASN A 500 13.15 -17.97 -7.11
CA ASN A 500 12.39 -17.00 -7.89
C ASN A 500 12.90 -15.58 -7.59
N PRO A 501 13.37 -14.83 -8.59
CA PRO A 501 13.85 -13.45 -8.38
C PRO A 501 12.70 -12.43 -8.21
N VAL A 502 11.45 -12.87 -8.28
CA VAL A 502 10.25 -12.03 -8.13
C VAL A 502 9.72 -12.10 -6.70
N ARG A 503 9.55 -10.93 -6.06
CA ARG A 503 8.91 -10.78 -4.74
C ARG A 503 7.63 -9.95 -4.87
N PHE A 504 6.50 -10.54 -4.48
CA PHE A 504 5.23 -9.82 -4.33
C PHE A 504 5.13 -9.19 -2.94
N ILE A 505 4.63 -7.96 -2.88
CA ILE A 505 4.39 -7.21 -1.63
C ILE A 505 2.93 -6.72 -1.62
N PRO A 506 2.09 -7.20 -0.68
CA PRO A 506 2.34 -8.37 0.20
C PRO A 506 2.50 -9.68 -0.61
N LYS A 507 2.80 -10.79 0.08
CA LYS A 507 2.76 -12.13 -0.54
C LYS A 507 1.48 -12.30 -1.38
N PHE A 508 1.65 -12.85 -2.58
CA PHE A 508 0.56 -12.94 -3.54
C PHE A 508 -0.65 -13.73 -3.02
N GLU A 509 -0.42 -14.76 -2.19
CA GLU A 509 -1.49 -15.51 -1.51
C GLU A 509 -2.34 -14.62 -0.61
N ASP A 510 -1.74 -13.68 0.12
CA ASP A 510 -2.48 -12.72 0.96
C ASP A 510 -3.29 -11.75 0.09
N VAL A 511 -2.72 -11.33 -1.05
CA VAL A 511 -3.39 -10.46 -2.03
C VAL A 511 -4.63 -11.14 -2.62
N LEU A 512 -4.60 -12.45 -2.88
CA LEU A 512 -5.77 -13.21 -3.34
C LEU A 512 -6.88 -13.30 -2.29
N VAL A 513 -6.52 -13.32 -1.01
CA VAL A 513 -7.47 -13.44 0.11
C VAL A 513 -8.10 -12.09 0.45
N ASN A 514 -7.29 -11.02 0.52
CA ASN A 514 -7.73 -9.71 1.01
C ASN A 514 -8.00 -8.67 -0.09
N GLY A 515 -7.71 -9.00 -1.35
CA GLY A 515 -7.93 -8.08 -2.47
C GLY A 515 -6.83 -7.03 -2.65
N GLY A 516 -5.62 -7.30 -2.15
CA GLY A 516 -4.47 -6.42 -2.30
C GLY A 516 -4.38 -5.32 -1.25
N THR A 517 -4.75 -5.61 -0.01
CA THR A 517 -4.56 -4.69 1.13
C THR A 517 -3.34 -5.07 1.96
N SER A 518 -2.87 -4.16 2.80
CA SER A 518 -1.80 -4.40 3.78
C SER A 518 -2.07 -5.63 4.66
N THR A 519 -1.00 -6.31 5.07
CA THR A 519 -1.03 -7.34 6.12
C THR A 519 -0.49 -6.78 7.43
N THR A 520 -0.31 -7.63 8.44
CA THR A 520 0.27 -7.20 9.72
C THR A 520 1.71 -6.70 9.57
N TRP A 521 2.51 -7.39 8.74
CA TRP A 521 3.96 -7.17 8.63
C TRP A 521 4.44 -6.81 7.23
N GLU A 522 3.52 -6.67 6.27
CA GLU A 522 3.78 -6.11 4.94
C GLU A 522 2.76 -5.01 4.67
N LYS A 523 3.13 -3.77 4.98
CA LYS A 523 2.29 -2.59 4.77
C LYS A 523 2.49 -2.02 3.37
N LEU A 524 1.38 -1.66 2.75
CA LEU A 524 1.35 -0.81 1.57
C LEU A 524 1.22 0.64 2.03
N PRO A 525 2.20 1.53 1.76
CA PRO A 525 2.13 2.91 2.22
C PRO A 525 0.88 3.63 1.70
N SER A 526 0.17 4.33 2.58
CA SER A 526 -0.96 5.19 2.24
C SER A 526 -0.56 6.67 2.13
N ILE A 527 0.74 6.94 2.07
CA ILE A 527 1.36 8.28 2.01
C ILE A 527 2.48 8.30 0.97
N ASP A 528 2.92 9.50 0.59
CA ASP A 528 4.15 9.69 -0.17
C ASP A 528 5.34 9.16 0.62
N ARG A 529 6.07 8.21 0.02
CA ARG A 529 7.19 7.57 0.69
C ARG A 529 8.16 6.91 -0.28
N ALA A 530 9.45 7.13 -0.07
CA ALA A 530 10.50 6.35 -0.70
C ALA A 530 10.79 5.08 0.13
N LEU A 531 10.67 3.91 -0.50
CA LEU A 531 11.04 2.62 0.06
C LEU A 531 12.33 2.15 -0.61
N THR A 532 13.37 1.94 0.18
CA THR A 532 14.64 1.40 -0.33
C THR A 532 14.64 -0.12 -0.21
N PHE A 533 15.00 -0.82 -1.28
CA PHE A 533 15.12 -2.28 -1.26
C PHE A 533 16.52 -2.75 -1.62
N ALA A 534 17.03 -3.70 -0.84
CA ALA A 534 18.22 -4.47 -1.13
C ALA A 534 17.83 -5.79 -1.83
N PHE A 535 18.42 -6.03 -2.99
CA PHE A 535 18.30 -7.28 -3.73
C PHE A 535 19.57 -8.12 -3.55
N THR A 536 19.50 -9.13 -2.69
CA THR A 536 20.64 -9.99 -2.35
C THR A 536 20.58 -11.29 -3.12
N VAL A 537 21.64 -11.58 -3.87
CA VAL A 537 21.86 -12.83 -4.61
C VAL A 537 22.85 -13.69 -3.84
N ARG A 538 22.51 -14.97 -3.65
CA ARG A 538 23.40 -16.00 -3.10
C ARG A 538 23.61 -17.07 -4.15
N ASP A 539 24.85 -17.38 -4.49
CA ASP A 539 25.14 -18.40 -5.51
C ASP A 539 24.97 -19.85 -5.00
N ASN A 540 25.03 -20.05 -3.68
CA ASN A 540 25.01 -21.36 -3.03
C ASN A 540 26.06 -22.36 -3.58
N ASP A 541 27.22 -21.87 -4.03
CA ASP A 541 28.21 -22.74 -4.67
C ASP A 541 28.84 -23.75 -3.67
N PRO A 542 28.96 -25.03 -4.07
CA PRO A 542 29.53 -26.09 -3.22
C PRO A 542 30.99 -25.89 -2.80
N ARG A 543 31.75 -25.05 -3.50
CA ARG A 543 33.15 -24.72 -3.18
C ARG A 543 33.26 -23.64 -2.12
N GLY A 544 32.18 -22.92 -1.82
CA GLY A 544 32.08 -21.84 -0.82
C GLY A 544 31.24 -20.71 -1.38
N GLY A 545 30.15 -20.37 -0.69
CA GLY A 545 29.14 -19.47 -1.24
C GLY A 545 29.61 -18.02 -1.32
N GLN A 546 29.24 -17.34 -2.40
CA GLN A 546 29.44 -15.92 -2.61
C GLN A 546 28.08 -15.20 -2.68
N THR A 547 28.10 -13.92 -2.36
CA THR A 547 26.93 -13.06 -2.31
C THR A 547 27.14 -11.77 -3.09
N ALA A 548 26.06 -11.22 -3.61
CA ALA A 548 26.05 -9.92 -4.27
C ALA A 548 24.78 -9.15 -3.89
N VAL A 549 24.86 -7.82 -3.90
CA VAL A 549 23.72 -6.94 -3.59
C VAL A 549 23.63 -5.81 -4.59
N ASP A 550 22.41 -5.46 -4.97
CA ASP A 550 22.08 -4.24 -5.68
C ASP A 550 20.88 -3.57 -5.02
N MET A 551 20.75 -2.25 -5.15
CA MET A 551 19.71 -1.47 -4.46
C MET A 551 18.79 -0.82 -5.48
N MET A 552 17.50 -0.70 -5.15
CA MET A 552 16.56 0.12 -5.90
C MET A 552 15.58 0.85 -4.97
N THR A 553 14.85 1.83 -5.51
CA THR A 553 13.86 2.59 -4.74
C THR A 553 12.47 2.46 -5.36
N VAL A 554 11.45 2.27 -4.52
CA VAL A 554 10.05 2.37 -4.90
C VAL A 554 9.48 3.60 -4.21
N ASN A 555 9.06 4.62 -4.97
CA ASN A 555 8.40 5.79 -4.44
C ASN A 555 6.88 5.59 -4.53
N THR A 556 6.19 5.57 -3.40
CA THR A 556 4.73 5.71 -3.39
C THR A 556 4.37 7.18 -3.61
N ILE A 557 3.42 7.41 -4.51
CA ILE A 557 2.91 8.71 -4.89
C ILE A 557 1.43 8.80 -4.50
N GLU A 558 1.05 9.89 -3.85
CA GLU A 558 -0.29 10.19 -3.42
C GLU A 558 -1.21 10.30 -4.65
N THR A 559 -2.29 9.54 -4.59
CA THR A 559 -3.29 9.44 -5.64
C THR A 559 -4.68 9.49 -5.01
N PRO A 560 -5.75 9.82 -5.77
CA PRO A 560 -7.12 9.87 -5.23
C PRO A 560 -7.64 8.56 -4.61
N GLY A 561 -6.89 7.46 -4.76
CA GLY A 561 -7.12 6.16 -4.14
C GLY A 561 -6.09 5.14 -4.63
N ALA A 562 -6.31 3.87 -4.30
CA ALA A 562 -5.48 2.76 -4.80
C ALA A 562 -5.85 2.36 -6.24
N PHE A 563 -4.87 1.84 -7.00
CA PHE A 563 -5.12 1.17 -8.27
C PHE A 563 -5.75 -0.21 -8.00
N LYS A 564 -7.02 -0.39 -8.38
CA LYS A 564 -7.82 -1.53 -7.88
C LYS A 564 -8.87 -2.01 -8.87
N VAL A 565 -8.96 -3.33 -9.10
CA VAL A 565 -10.09 -3.92 -9.83
C VAL A 565 -11.37 -3.76 -9.00
N THR A 566 -12.38 -3.13 -9.58
CA THR A 566 -13.68 -2.88 -8.93
C THR A 566 -14.78 -3.80 -9.43
N SER A 567 -14.60 -4.45 -10.60
CA SER A 567 -15.53 -5.44 -11.14
C SER A 567 -15.20 -6.89 -10.69
N GLN A 568 -16.16 -7.80 -10.85
CA GLN A 568 -16.03 -9.24 -10.51
C GLN A 568 -15.57 -9.49 -9.07
N ASN A 569 -15.94 -8.59 -8.15
CA ASN A 569 -15.74 -8.75 -6.71
C ASN A 569 -16.91 -9.48 -6.04
N GLU A 570 -17.89 -9.93 -6.82
CA GLU A 570 -18.96 -10.83 -6.40
C GLU A 570 -18.96 -12.09 -7.26
N ASN A 571 -19.56 -13.17 -6.75
CA ASN A 571 -19.69 -14.43 -7.47
C ASN A 571 -20.65 -14.29 -8.66
N VAL A 572 -20.10 -13.92 -9.82
CA VAL A 572 -20.82 -13.83 -11.10
C VAL A 572 -20.56 -15.05 -11.96
N THR A 573 -21.44 -15.29 -12.94
CA THR A 573 -21.23 -16.33 -13.96
C THR A 573 -20.99 -15.66 -15.31
N TRP A 574 -19.91 -16.06 -15.96
CA TRP A 574 -19.54 -15.67 -17.30
C TRP A 574 -19.69 -16.85 -18.25
N GLU A 575 -20.25 -16.59 -19.42
CA GLU A 575 -20.36 -17.54 -20.51
C GLU A 575 -19.15 -17.43 -21.44
N ILE A 576 -18.61 -18.56 -21.88
CA ILE A 576 -17.54 -18.59 -22.89
C ILE A 576 -17.99 -17.85 -24.15
N GLY A 577 -17.10 -17.02 -24.69
CA GLY A 577 -17.30 -16.28 -25.92
C GLY A 577 -18.25 -15.09 -25.82
N ALA A 578 -18.82 -14.82 -24.64
CA ALA A 578 -19.53 -13.57 -24.36
C ALA A 578 -18.53 -12.41 -24.20
N THR A 579 -18.94 -11.21 -24.57
CA THR A 579 -18.22 -9.97 -24.24
C THR A 579 -18.55 -9.57 -22.80
N LYS A 580 -17.53 -9.34 -21.98
CA LYS A 580 -17.66 -8.93 -20.58
C LYS A 580 -16.78 -7.71 -20.32
N LYS A 581 -17.25 -6.83 -19.45
CA LYS A 581 -16.55 -5.61 -19.06
C LYS A 581 -15.78 -5.82 -17.76
N ILE A 582 -14.52 -5.42 -17.76
CA ILE A 582 -13.66 -5.35 -16.58
C ILE A 582 -13.48 -3.87 -16.25
N ILE A 583 -13.61 -3.51 -14.96
CA ILE A 583 -13.54 -2.12 -14.48
C ILE A 583 -12.51 -2.06 -13.35
N TRP A 584 -11.67 -1.03 -13.35
CA TRP A 584 -10.70 -0.75 -12.30
C TRP A 584 -10.60 0.75 -12.02
N ASN A 585 -10.19 1.09 -10.81
CA ASN A 585 -9.81 2.45 -10.46
C ASN A 585 -8.40 2.75 -11.02
N VAL A 586 -8.30 3.71 -11.94
CA VAL A 586 -7.02 4.16 -12.52
C VAL A 586 -6.15 4.88 -11.51
N ALA A 587 -6.75 5.57 -10.53
CA ALA A 587 -6.02 6.32 -9.49
C ALA A 587 -4.95 7.28 -10.05
N ASN A 588 -5.22 7.99 -11.15
CA ASN A 588 -4.27 8.89 -11.84
C ASN A 588 -2.92 8.25 -12.23
N THR A 589 -2.83 6.93 -12.29
CA THR A 589 -1.59 6.22 -12.63
C THR A 589 -1.16 6.37 -14.09
N ALA A 590 -2.08 6.74 -14.98
CA ALA A 590 -1.81 6.94 -16.41
C ALA A 590 -0.97 8.18 -16.72
N THR A 591 -0.88 9.13 -15.78
CA THR A 591 -0.20 10.42 -15.95
C THR A 591 1.06 10.51 -15.08
N ALA A 592 1.91 11.50 -15.36
CA ALA A 592 3.05 11.81 -14.48
C ALA A 592 2.56 12.13 -13.05
N PRO A 593 3.32 11.74 -12.00
CA PRO A 593 4.69 11.20 -12.04
C PRO A 593 4.77 9.66 -12.12
N ILE A 594 3.66 8.92 -12.15
CA ILE A 594 3.64 7.43 -12.24
C ILE A 594 3.83 6.96 -13.68
N ASN A 595 3.17 7.62 -14.64
CA ASN A 595 3.37 7.48 -16.10
C ASN A 595 3.16 6.06 -16.66
N THR A 596 2.04 5.41 -16.29
CA THR A 596 1.64 4.07 -16.77
C THR A 596 0.40 4.18 -17.68
N PRO A 597 0.54 4.60 -18.96
CA PRO A 597 -0.61 4.84 -19.85
C PRO A 597 -1.31 3.56 -20.33
N THR A 598 -0.72 2.38 -20.11
CA THR A 598 -1.29 1.10 -20.57
C THR A 598 -1.17 -0.01 -19.52
N VAL A 599 -2.08 -0.97 -19.59
CA VAL A 599 -2.15 -2.14 -18.71
C VAL A 599 -2.31 -3.45 -19.49
N ASN A 600 -1.98 -4.56 -18.85
CA ASN A 600 -2.31 -5.90 -19.31
C ASN A 600 -3.41 -6.49 -18.42
N ILE A 601 -4.30 -7.28 -19.02
CA ILE A 601 -5.38 -7.97 -18.32
C ILE A 601 -5.21 -9.46 -18.51
N LYS A 602 -5.15 -10.20 -17.40
CA LYS A 602 -4.93 -11.64 -17.37
C LYS A 602 -6.04 -12.36 -16.61
N LEU A 603 -6.28 -13.60 -17.00
CA LEU A 603 -7.26 -14.52 -16.41
C LEU A 603 -6.55 -15.73 -15.82
N SER A 604 -6.93 -16.05 -14.58
CA SER A 604 -6.66 -17.33 -13.93
C SER A 604 -7.88 -18.22 -14.01
N THR A 605 -7.67 -19.52 -14.15
CA THR A 605 -8.71 -20.56 -14.07
C THR A 605 -8.54 -21.49 -12.86
N ASP A 606 -7.53 -21.26 -12.03
CA ASP A 606 -7.12 -22.13 -10.92
C ASP A 606 -7.21 -21.45 -9.54
N GLY A 607 -7.98 -20.36 -9.44
CA GLY A 607 -8.17 -19.60 -8.20
C GLY A 607 -7.07 -18.58 -7.91
N GLY A 608 -6.31 -18.19 -8.94
CA GLY A 608 -5.20 -17.23 -8.83
C GLY A 608 -3.84 -17.88 -8.59
N VAL A 609 -3.71 -19.22 -8.64
CA VAL A 609 -2.40 -19.87 -8.53
C VAL A 609 -1.52 -19.50 -9.73
N THR A 610 -2.11 -19.45 -10.93
CA THR A 610 -1.45 -18.99 -12.15
C THR A 610 -2.36 -18.07 -12.97
N PHE A 611 -1.76 -17.18 -13.76
CA PHE A 611 -2.47 -16.29 -14.71
C PHE A 611 -1.98 -16.50 -16.15
N PRO A 612 -2.22 -17.69 -16.75
CA PRO A 612 -1.64 -18.05 -18.04
C PRO A 612 -2.37 -17.42 -19.24
N LEU A 613 -3.63 -17.02 -19.08
CA LEU A 613 -4.45 -16.49 -20.17
C LEU A 613 -4.36 -14.96 -20.19
N VAL A 614 -3.83 -14.39 -21.27
CA VAL A 614 -3.83 -12.94 -21.49
C VAL A 614 -5.11 -12.57 -22.24
N LEU A 615 -5.98 -11.79 -21.59
CA LEU A 615 -7.25 -11.34 -22.18
C LEU A 615 -7.06 -10.11 -23.06
N ALA A 616 -6.19 -9.19 -22.63
CA ALA A 616 -5.83 -8.00 -23.37
C ALA A 616 -4.41 -7.54 -23.01
N SER A 617 -3.71 -6.91 -23.95
CA SER A 617 -2.34 -6.42 -23.75
C SER A 617 -2.17 -4.99 -24.24
N ASN A 618 -1.40 -4.19 -23.50
CA ASN A 618 -1.14 -2.78 -23.80
C ASN A 618 -2.42 -1.97 -24.09
N VAL A 619 -3.51 -2.27 -23.38
CA VAL A 619 -4.75 -1.50 -23.50
C VAL A 619 -4.62 -0.20 -22.71
N PRO A 620 -5.33 0.88 -23.10
CA PRO A 620 -5.31 2.13 -22.34
C PRO A 620 -5.63 1.91 -20.86
N ASN A 621 -4.93 2.65 -20.00
CA ASN A 621 -5.21 2.67 -18.57
C ASN A 621 -6.28 3.74 -18.25
N ASP A 622 -7.51 3.53 -18.75
CA ASP A 622 -8.63 4.47 -18.67
C ASP A 622 -9.78 3.98 -17.75
N GLY A 623 -9.61 2.81 -17.13
CA GLY A 623 -10.47 2.31 -16.05
C GLY A 623 -11.46 1.24 -16.49
N GLU A 624 -11.54 0.93 -17.79
CA GLU A 624 -12.41 -0.14 -18.27
C GLU A 624 -11.90 -0.81 -19.54
N GLN A 625 -12.22 -2.09 -19.70
CA GLN A 625 -11.93 -2.82 -20.92
C GLN A 625 -12.98 -3.90 -21.15
N GLU A 626 -13.50 -3.97 -22.37
CA GLU A 626 -14.29 -5.10 -22.81
C GLU A 626 -13.39 -6.23 -23.32
N ILE A 627 -13.67 -7.45 -22.87
CA ILE A 627 -12.95 -8.66 -23.27
C ILE A 627 -13.94 -9.70 -23.77
N LYS A 628 -13.50 -10.55 -24.70
CA LYS A 628 -14.22 -11.77 -25.05
C LYS A 628 -13.72 -12.89 -24.16
N VAL A 629 -14.64 -13.58 -23.47
CA VAL A 629 -14.28 -14.70 -22.59
C VAL A 629 -13.70 -15.84 -23.45
N PRO A 630 -12.46 -16.29 -23.20
CA PRO A 630 -11.77 -17.25 -24.08
C PRO A 630 -12.38 -18.65 -24.00
N GLU A 631 -12.30 -19.40 -25.09
CA GLU A 631 -12.64 -20.82 -25.09
C GLU A 631 -11.66 -21.63 -24.23
N GLY A 632 -12.15 -22.74 -23.66
CA GLY A 632 -11.35 -23.62 -22.80
C GLY A 632 -11.09 -23.07 -21.39
N SER A 633 -11.65 -21.92 -21.01
CA SER A 633 -11.44 -21.32 -19.68
C SER A 633 -12.52 -21.65 -18.65
N THR A 634 -13.28 -22.74 -18.83
CA THR A 634 -14.34 -23.17 -17.90
C THR A 634 -13.76 -23.44 -16.52
N THR A 635 -14.31 -22.79 -15.49
CA THR A 635 -13.86 -22.96 -14.11
C THR A 635 -14.89 -22.43 -13.13
N ALA A 636 -14.82 -22.87 -11.87
CA ALA A 636 -15.53 -22.24 -10.76
C ALA A 636 -14.65 -21.27 -9.94
N LYS A 637 -13.38 -21.10 -10.34
CA LYS A 637 -12.35 -20.36 -9.60
C LYS A 637 -11.63 -19.35 -10.49
N ALA A 638 -12.38 -18.55 -11.25
CA ALA A 638 -11.78 -17.56 -12.13
C ALA A 638 -11.33 -16.33 -11.34
N ARG A 639 -10.16 -15.76 -11.72
CA ARG A 639 -9.63 -14.48 -11.20
C ARG A 639 -9.12 -13.61 -12.33
N ILE A 640 -9.32 -12.30 -12.20
CA ILE A 640 -8.81 -11.27 -13.10
C ILE A 640 -7.67 -10.53 -12.40
N LEU A 641 -6.54 -10.42 -13.10
CA LEU A 641 -5.41 -9.59 -12.72
C LEU A 641 -5.22 -8.49 -13.74
N VAL A 642 -5.14 -7.26 -13.27
CA VAL A 642 -4.76 -6.09 -14.08
C VAL A 642 -3.38 -5.64 -13.60
N GLU A 643 -2.39 -5.66 -14.49
CA GLU A 643 -1.03 -5.25 -14.18
C GLU A 643 -0.58 -4.08 -15.06
N ALA A 644 0.22 -3.19 -14.46
CA ALA A 644 0.86 -2.10 -15.16
C ALA A 644 1.83 -2.60 -16.24
N VAL A 645 1.89 -1.88 -17.37
CA VAL A 645 2.95 -2.05 -18.36
C VAL A 645 4.05 -1.02 -18.10
N GLY A 646 5.30 -1.47 -17.99
CA GLY A 646 6.45 -0.58 -17.72
C GLY A 646 6.56 -0.10 -16.27
N ASN A 647 5.75 -0.65 -15.36
CA ASN A 647 5.77 -0.36 -13.93
C ASN A 647 5.52 -1.66 -13.13
N ILE A 648 5.62 -1.62 -11.81
CA ILE A 648 5.66 -2.80 -10.93
C ILE A 648 4.36 -3.09 -10.16
N PHE A 649 3.39 -2.17 -10.20
CA PHE A 649 2.13 -2.32 -9.47
C PHE A 649 1.09 -3.15 -10.24
N TYR A 650 0.18 -3.78 -9.51
CA TYR A 650 -0.88 -4.62 -10.07
C TYR A 650 -2.06 -4.72 -9.09
N THR A 651 -3.16 -5.30 -9.54
CA THR A 651 -4.34 -5.58 -8.73
C THR A 651 -5.05 -6.84 -9.20
N VAL A 652 -5.80 -7.48 -8.30
CA VAL A 652 -6.60 -8.69 -8.55
C VAL A 652 -8.00 -8.51 -7.96
N ASN A 653 -9.00 -9.12 -8.57
CA ASN A 653 -10.35 -9.15 -8.02
C ASN A 653 -10.44 -10.03 -6.75
N THR A 654 -11.34 -9.68 -5.83
CA THR A 654 -11.34 -10.23 -4.47
C THR A 654 -12.08 -11.56 -4.30
N THR A 655 -12.97 -11.93 -5.24
CA THR A 655 -13.73 -13.20 -5.16
C THR A 655 -13.58 -14.09 -6.39
N ASP A 656 -13.73 -15.39 -6.19
CA ASP A 656 -13.82 -16.34 -7.30
C ASP A 656 -15.12 -16.08 -8.05
N PHE A 657 -15.06 -16.08 -9.38
CA PHE A 657 -16.25 -16.11 -10.23
C PHE A 657 -16.24 -17.34 -11.14
N LYS A 658 -17.39 -17.64 -11.75
CA LYS A 658 -17.56 -18.85 -12.58
C LYS A 658 -17.48 -18.51 -14.05
N ILE A 659 -16.83 -19.38 -14.81
CA ILE A 659 -16.90 -19.40 -16.27
C ILE A 659 -17.50 -20.73 -16.69
N VAL A 660 -18.60 -20.68 -17.46
CA VAL A 660 -19.36 -21.86 -17.90
C VAL A 660 -19.39 -21.98 -19.41
N THR A 661 -19.44 -23.22 -19.89
CA THR A 661 -19.78 -23.52 -21.27
C THR A 661 -21.25 -23.20 -21.54
N VAL A 662 -21.54 -22.78 -22.76
CA VAL A 662 -22.91 -22.55 -23.27
C VAL A 662 -23.06 -23.21 -24.62
N ASP A 663 -24.29 -23.56 -25.00
CA ASP A 663 -24.57 -24.19 -26.29
C ASP A 663 -24.42 -23.18 -27.45
N TYR A 664 -24.96 -21.98 -27.25
CA TYR A 664 -24.87 -20.86 -28.17
C TYR A 664 -25.04 -19.51 -27.45
N LEU A 665 -24.61 -18.43 -28.10
CA LEU A 665 -24.82 -17.04 -27.68
C LEU A 665 -25.36 -16.19 -28.83
N LEU A 666 -26.08 -15.12 -28.45
CA LEU A 666 -26.48 -14.04 -29.35
C LEU A 666 -25.54 -12.84 -29.09
N ASN A 667 -24.43 -12.79 -29.82
CA ASN A 667 -23.38 -11.78 -29.60
C ASN A 667 -23.70 -10.50 -30.38
N PHE A 668 -24.37 -9.55 -29.73
CA PHE A 668 -24.74 -8.27 -30.32
C PHE A 668 -23.52 -7.38 -30.56
N GLU A 669 -23.49 -6.69 -31.71
CA GLU A 669 -22.50 -5.64 -32.00
C GLU A 669 -22.73 -4.41 -31.11
N ALA A 670 -24.00 -4.05 -30.92
CA ALA A 670 -24.45 -3.02 -29.99
C ALA A 670 -25.72 -3.51 -29.29
N THR A 671 -25.75 -3.44 -27.96
CA THR A 671 -26.93 -3.76 -27.17
C THR A 671 -27.85 -2.57 -26.98
N SER A 672 -27.42 -1.35 -27.30
CA SER A 672 -28.24 -0.14 -27.28
C SER A 672 -28.29 0.51 -28.67
N VAL A 673 -29.49 0.90 -29.10
CA VAL A 673 -29.73 1.60 -30.37
C VAL A 673 -30.66 2.76 -30.13
N SER A 674 -30.34 3.90 -30.73
CA SER A 674 -31.14 5.12 -30.60
C SER A 674 -31.63 5.57 -31.98
N VAL A 675 -32.94 5.82 -32.11
CA VAL A 675 -33.60 6.08 -33.41
C VAL A 675 -34.50 7.30 -33.40
N CYS A 676 -34.71 7.87 -34.58
CA CYS A 676 -35.70 8.90 -34.83
C CYS A 676 -37.00 8.33 -35.35
N GLN A 677 -38.13 8.80 -34.84
CA GLN A 677 -39.42 8.48 -35.46
C GLN A 677 -39.50 9.05 -36.88
N PRO A 678 -40.02 8.29 -37.87
CA PRO A 678 -40.63 6.94 -37.77
C PRO A 678 -39.67 5.78 -38.15
N GLU A 679 -38.36 5.99 -38.13
CA GLU A 679 -37.36 4.99 -38.54
C GLU A 679 -37.37 3.75 -37.65
N ASN A 680 -37.07 2.59 -38.23
CA ASN A 680 -36.98 1.32 -37.50
C ASN A 680 -35.64 1.22 -36.76
N ALA A 681 -35.64 0.53 -35.61
CA ALA A 681 -34.40 0.20 -34.91
C ALA A 681 -33.81 -1.10 -35.44
N VAL A 682 -32.50 -1.10 -35.72
CA VAL A 682 -31.79 -2.25 -36.30
C VAL A 682 -30.66 -2.63 -35.36
N TYR A 683 -30.69 -3.87 -34.90
CA TYR A 683 -29.61 -4.48 -34.13
C TYR A 683 -28.98 -5.60 -34.96
N GLN A 684 -27.66 -5.73 -34.89
CA GLN A 684 -26.94 -6.85 -35.46
C GLN A 684 -26.34 -7.70 -34.35
N PHE A 685 -26.46 -9.02 -34.48
CA PHE A 685 -25.75 -9.96 -33.61
C PHE A 685 -25.23 -11.15 -34.42
N THR A 686 -24.14 -11.74 -33.95
CA THR A 686 -23.62 -13.00 -34.47
C THR A 686 -24.12 -14.15 -33.60
N TYR A 687 -24.75 -15.15 -34.21
CA TYR A 687 -25.08 -16.42 -33.57
C TYR A 687 -23.82 -17.27 -33.50
N ASN A 688 -23.29 -17.46 -32.29
CA ASN A 688 -22.12 -18.29 -32.05
C ASN A 688 -22.49 -19.56 -31.31
N THR A 689 -21.99 -20.71 -31.77
CA THR A 689 -22.21 -22.03 -31.15
C THR A 689 -20.93 -22.55 -30.53
N TYR A 690 -21.02 -23.27 -29.42
CA TYR A 690 -19.85 -23.86 -28.76
C TYR A 690 -20.05 -25.35 -28.52
N GLY A 691 -18.96 -26.08 -28.26
CA GLY A 691 -19.01 -27.52 -27.96
C GLY A 691 -19.55 -28.40 -29.10
N GLY A 692 -19.46 -27.93 -30.35
CA GLY A 692 -19.97 -28.63 -31.53
C GLY A 692 -21.50 -28.60 -31.68
N TYR A 693 -22.17 -27.66 -31.01
CA TYR A 693 -23.61 -27.49 -31.11
C TYR A 693 -24.05 -27.09 -32.52
N ALA A 694 -24.95 -27.89 -33.12
CA ALA A 694 -25.40 -27.72 -34.51
C ALA A 694 -26.94 -27.81 -34.68
N GLN A 695 -27.68 -27.63 -33.58
CA GLN A 695 -29.15 -27.66 -33.61
C GLN A 695 -29.71 -26.32 -34.10
N ASN A 696 -30.89 -26.34 -34.70
CA ASN A 696 -31.55 -25.13 -35.21
C ASN A 696 -32.15 -24.29 -34.08
N THR A 697 -31.63 -23.07 -33.91
CA THR A 697 -32.10 -22.07 -32.95
C THR A 697 -32.99 -21.05 -33.66
N VAL A 698 -34.23 -20.88 -33.19
CA VAL A 698 -35.20 -19.89 -33.69
C VAL A 698 -35.11 -18.60 -32.87
N PHE A 699 -35.07 -17.45 -33.53
CA PHE A 699 -34.96 -16.14 -32.87
C PHE A 699 -36.33 -15.47 -32.69
N SER A 700 -36.50 -14.79 -31.57
CA SER A 700 -37.72 -14.08 -31.16
C SER A 700 -37.35 -12.94 -30.21
N ALA A 701 -38.32 -12.10 -29.84
CA ALA A 701 -38.13 -11.07 -28.83
C ALA A 701 -39.28 -11.12 -27.80
N SER A 702 -38.97 -10.79 -26.55
CA SER A 702 -39.93 -10.67 -25.45
C SER A 702 -39.82 -9.29 -24.80
N ASN A 703 -40.90 -8.88 -24.10
CA ASN A 703 -41.00 -7.58 -23.45
C ASN A 703 -40.82 -6.37 -24.38
N LEU A 704 -41.19 -6.52 -25.65
CA LEU A 704 -41.19 -5.41 -26.60
C LEU A 704 -42.14 -4.29 -26.15
N PRO A 705 -41.82 -3.02 -26.40
CA PRO A 705 -42.73 -1.90 -26.15
C PRO A 705 -44.07 -2.10 -26.86
N SER A 706 -45.17 -1.72 -26.20
CA SER A 706 -46.52 -1.83 -26.78
C SER A 706 -46.61 -1.10 -28.12
N GLY A 707 -47.19 -1.75 -29.13
CA GLY A 707 -47.29 -1.21 -30.49
C GLY A 707 -46.08 -1.49 -31.41
N THR A 708 -45.04 -2.15 -30.91
CA THR A 708 -43.86 -2.54 -31.70
C THR A 708 -43.82 -4.03 -32.04
N SER A 709 -43.02 -4.40 -33.03
CA SER A 709 -42.77 -5.80 -33.40
C SER A 709 -41.32 -6.00 -33.87
N ALA A 710 -40.70 -7.13 -33.56
CA ALA A 710 -39.35 -7.47 -34.00
C ALA A 710 -39.38 -8.56 -35.08
N VAL A 711 -38.59 -8.36 -36.15
CA VAL A 711 -38.39 -9.33 -37.23
C VAL A 711 -36.90 -9.68 -37.31
N PHE A 712 -36.58 -10.96 -37.46
CA PHE A 712 -35.21 -11.48 -37.51
C PHE A 712 -34.89 -12.00 -38.92
N SER A 713 -33.72 -11.64 -39.45
CA SER A 713 -33.23 -12.11 -40.74
C SER A 713 -31.77 -12.57 -40.64
N PRO A 714 -31.48 -13.89 -40.77
CA PRO A 714 -32.44 -14.99 -40.87
C PRO A 714 -33.25 -15.20 -39.57
N ALA A 715 -34.42 -15.84 -39.66
CA ALA A 715 -35.30 -16.09 -38.50
C ALA A 715 -34.81 -17.23 -37.58
N SER A 716 -33.89 -18.07 -38.07
CA SER A 716 -33.24 -19.14 -37.31
C SER A 716 -31.83 -19.41 -37.87
N ALA A 717 -30.97 -20.03 -37.07
CA ALA A 717 -29.65 -20.47 -37.49
C ALA A 717 -29.23 -21.78 -36.80
N ASN A 718 -28.39 -22.56 -37.45
CA ASN A 718 -27.79 -23.79 -36.92
C ASN A 718 -26.28 -23.90 -37.20
N VAL A 719 -25.68 -22.86 -37.81
CA VAL A 719 -24.27 -22.78 -38.20
C VAL A 719 -23.61 -21.67 -37.38
N ASP A 720 -22.45 -21.98 -36.79
CA ASP A 720 -21.64 -21.00 -36.06
C ASP A 720 -21.28 -19.78 -36.94
N GLY A 721 -21.24 -18.59 -36.32
CA GLY A 721 -20.85 -17.36 -36.99
C GLY A 721 -21.93 -16.75 -37.90
N THR A 722 -23.18 -17.22 -37.82
CA THR A 722 -24.28 -16.65 -38.63
C THR A 722 -24.63 -15.25 -38.13
N ILE A 723 -24.48 -14.24 -39.00
CA ILE A 723 -24.91 -12.86 -38.71
C ILE A 723 -26.43 -12.76 -38.84
N VAL A 724 -27.08 -12.17 -37.83
CA VAL A 724 -28.53 -12.00 -37.76
C VAL A 724 -28.86 -10.52 -37.55
N THR A 725 -29.74 -10.00 -38.40
CA THR A 725 -30.31 -8.67 -38.26
C THR A 725 -31.66 -8.74 -37.57
N MET A 726 -31.81 -8.04 -36.44
CA MET A 726 -33.09 -7.83 -35.77
C MET A 726 -33.60 -6.41 -36.08
N THR A 727 -34.75 -6.32 -36.73
CA THR A 727 -35.43 -5.05 -37.05
C THR A 727 -36.67 -4.88 -36.19
N VAL A 728 -36.69 -3.85 -35.35
CA VAL A 728 -37.84 -3.47 -34.54
C VAL A 728 -38.63 -2.38 -35.26
N ASN A 729 -39.90 -2.67 -35.54
CA ASN A 729 -40.83 -1.82 -36.28
C ASN A 729 -41.85 -1.17 -35.34
N GLY A 730 -42.55 -0.14 -35.83
CA GLY A 730 -43.68 0.49 -35.13
C GLY A 730 -43.33 1.77 -34.37
N MET A 731 -42.20 2.41 -34.68
CA MET A 731 -41.71 3.59 -33.93
C MET A 731 -42.62 4.82 -34.03
N SER A 732 -43.45 4.93 -35.07
CA SER A 732 -44.35 6.08 -35.27
C SER A 732 -45.41 6.25 -34.17
N GLY A 733 -45.75 5.17 -33.45
CA GLY A 733 -46.76 5.19 -32.38
C GLY A 733 -46.18 5.08 -30.97
N LEU A 734 -44.87 4.91 -30.84
CA LEU A 734 -44.20 4.79 -29.54
C LEU A 734 -43.92 6.20 -28.97
N ALA A 735 -43.90 6.38 -27.65
CA ALA A 735 -43.51 7.66 -27.09
C ALA A 735 -41.97 7.82 -27.10
N PRO A 736 -41.42 9.03 -27.11
CA PRO A 736 -40.00 9.21 -26.85
C PRO A 736 -39.61 8.70 -25.46
N GLY A 737 -38.44 8.09 -25.36
CA GLY A 737 -37.93 7.51 -24.12
C GLY A 737 -37.04 6.30 -24.35
N ALA A 738 -36.50 5.76 -23.25
CA ALA A 738 -35.70 4.55 -23.24
C ALA A 738 -36.55 3.33 -22.88
N TYR A 739 -36.35 2.24 -23.62
CA TYR A 739 -37.08 0.99 -23.49
C TYR A 739 -36.11 -0.19 -23.45
N GLN A 740 -36.33 -1.11 -22.52
CA GLN A 740 -35.55 -2.34 -22.39
C GLN A 740 -36.41 -3.53 -22.83
N PHE A 741 -35.87 -4.40 -23.67
CA PHE A 741 -36.53 -5.64 -24.09
C PHE A 741 -35.49 -6.75 -24.28
N THR A 742 -35.91 -7.95 -24.67
CA THR A 742 -35.03 -9.11 -24.69
C THR A 742 -35.10 -9.84 -26.02
N ALA A 743 -33.97 -10.06 -26.67
CA ALA A 743 -33.83 -10.97 -27.79
C ALA A 743 -33.63 -12.40 -27.27
N VAL A 744 -34.34 -13.38 -27.84
CA VAL A 744 -34.40 -14.76 -27.35
C VAL A 744 -34.15 -15.72 -28.52
N GLY A 745 -33.14 -16.58 -28.38
CA GLY A 745 -32.91 -17.73 -29.25
C GLY A 745 -33.40 -18.99 -28.54
N SER A 746 -34.22 -19.80 -29.20
CA SER A 746 -34.79 -21.05 -28.66
C SER A 746 -34.46 -22.24 -29.55
N SER A 747 -33.93 -23.31 -28.96
CA SER A 747 -33.66 -24.59 -29.62
C SER A 747 -34.13 -25.74 -28.71
N GLY A 748 -35.32 -26.29 -29.02
CA GLY A 748 -35.99 -27.26 -28.17
C GLY A 748 -36.32 -26.67 -26.79
N VAL A 749 -35.79 -27.27 -25.72
CA VAL A 749 -35.95 -26.78 -24.33
C VAL A 749 -34.86 -25.77 -23.92
N ILE A 750 -33.84 -25.57 -24.76
CA ILE A 750 -32.73 -24.66 -24.48
C ILE A 750 -33.13 -23.27 -24.98
N THR A 751 -33.06 -22.28 -24.08
CA THR A 751 -33.33 -20.88 -24.41
C THR A 751 -32.16 -20.02 -23.93
N ARG A 752 -31.70 -19.12 -24.78
CA ARG A 752 -30.69 -18.10 -24.43
C ARG A 752 -31.20 -16.73 -24.82
N SER A 753 -30.92 -15.75 -24.00
CA SER A 753 -31.49 -14.42 -24.13
C SER A 753 -30.45 -13.33 -23.90
N SER A 754 -30.54 -12.24 -24.66
CA SER A 754 -29.75 -11.03 -24.48
C SER A 754 -30.69 -9.84 -24.29
N ALA A 755 -30.47 -9.07 -23.22
CA ALA A 755 -31.17 -7.81 -23.01
C ALA A 755 -30.62 -6.73 -23.95
N VAL A 756 -31.53 -5.91 -24.49
CA VAL A 756 -31.21 -4.82 -25.43
C VAL A 756 -32.04 -3.58 -25.12
N GLU A 757 -31.46 -2.42 -25.38
CA GLU A 757 -32.03 -1.11 -25.12
C GLU A 757 -32.35 -0.36 -26.42
N LEU A 758 -33.51 0.29 -26.44
CA LEU A 758 -33.99 1.15 -27.50
C LEU A 758 -34.27 2.55 -26.94
N SER A 759 -33.58 3.58 -27.41
CA SER A 759 -33.95 4.97 -27.15
C SER A 759 -34.66 5.57 -28.36
N VAL A 760 -35.87 6.07 -28.15
CA VAL A 760 -36.69 6.67 -29.20
C VAL A 760 -36.78 8.18 -29.02
N PHE A 761 -36.52 8.91 -30.09
CA PHE A 761 -36.60 10.37 -30.15
C PHE A 761 -37.55 10.83 -31.27
N ASN A 762 -38.05 12.05 -31.18
CA ASN A 762 -38.77 12.70 -32.27
C ASN A 762 -38.42 14.20 -32.36
N SER A 763 -38.84 14.85 -33.45
CA SER A 763 -38.51 16.25 -33.71
C SER A 763 -39.26 17.27 -32.82
N ALA A 764 -40.26 16.85 -32.06
CA ALA A 764 -41.13 17.71 -31.27
C ALA A 764 -40.64 17.87 -29.82
N ILE A 765 -39.56 18.63 -29.63
CA ILE A 765 -39.04 18.95 -28.28
C ILE A 765 -39.90 20.03 -27.61
N LYS A 766 -40.24 19.83 -26.33
CA LYS A 766 -40.98 20.82 -25.52
C LYS A 766 -40.04 21.94 -25.06
N PRO A 767 -40.54 23.16 -24.81
CA PRO A 767 -39.71 24.22 -24.21
C PRO A 767 -39.09 23.76 -22.89
N ILE A 768 -37.77 23.88 -22.75
CA ILE A 768 -37.06 23.53 -21.53
C ILE A 768 -37.50 24.45 -20.39
N THR A 769 -37.79 23.87 -19.23
CA THR A 769 -38.26 24.61 -18.05
C THR A 769 -37.08 24.86 -17.10
N LEU A 770 -36.74 26.13 -16.89
CA LEU A 770 -35.64 26.56 -16.03
C LEU A 770 -36.09 26.61 -14.55
N THR A 771 -35.23 26.18 -13.62
CA THR A 771 -35.53 26.12 -12.19
C THR A 771 -34.64 27.05 -11.35
N SER A 772 -33.33 27.03 -11.56
CA SER A 772 -32.37 27.87 -10.83
C SER A 772 -31.32 28.46 -11.78
N PRO A 773 -30.89 29.73 -11.62
CA PRO A 773 -31.48 30.77 -10.80
C PRO A 773 -32.92 31.09 -11.20
N SER A 774 -33.82 31.33 -10.23
CA SER A 774 -35.20 31.69 -10.53
C SER A 774 -35.28 33.06 -11.23
N ASN A 775 -36.31 33.26 -12.07
CA ASN A 775 -36.42 34.50 -12.82
C ASN A 775 -36.59 35.72 -11.90
N ASP A 776 -35.79 36.75 -12.17
CA ASP A 776 -35.64 38.02 -11.44
C ASP A 776 -35.06 37.92 -10.02
N VAL A 777 -34.42 36.81 -9.66
CA VAL A 777 -33.69 36.70 -8.39
C VAL A 777 -32.51 37.69 -8.36
N SER A 778 -32.22 38.21 -7.17
CA SER A 778 -31.19 39.22 -6.96
C SER A 778 -30.32 38.90 -5.74
N GLY A 779 -29.09 39.43 -5.72
CA GLY A 779 -28.17 39.21 -4.61
C GLY A 779 -27.65 37.78 -4.54
N LEU A 780 -27.38 37.15 -5.68
CA LEU A 780 -26.66 35.88 -5.70
C LEU A 780 -25.15 36.09 -5.58
N TYR A 781 -24.46 35.11 -4.98
CA TYR A 781 -23.02 35.13 -4.68
C TYR A 781 -22.42 33.74 -4.77
N GLY A 782 -21.10 33.67 -4.93
CA GLY A 782 -20.36 32.43 -5.11
C GLY A 782 -20.57 31.84 -6.50
N ALA A 783 -20.35 30.53 -6.62
CA ALA A 783 -20.70 29.79 -7.82
C ALA A 783 -22.22 29.74 -7.98
N ILE A 784 -22.72 30.14 -9.14
CA ILE A 784 -24.14 30.17 -9.46
C ILE A 784 -24.53 28.85 -10.10
N ASP A 785 -25.43 28.12 -9.44
CA ASP A 785 -25.97 26.86 -9.93
C ASP A 785 -27.16 27.09 -10.88
N PHE A 786 -26.96 26.69 -12.12
CA PHE A 786 -27.93 26.65 -13.19
C PHE A 786 -28.57 25.26 -13.26
N GLU A 787 -29.89 25.19 -13.13
CA GLU A 787 -30.64 23.94 -13.15
C GLU A 787 -31.91 24.08 -14.00
N TRP A 788 -32.28 23.00 -14.68
CA TRP A 788 -33.52 22.92 -15.45
C TRP A 788 -34.13 21.51 -15.39
N VAL A 789 -35.39 21.39 -15.80
CA VAL A 789 -36.09 20.10 -15.87
C VAL A 789 -35.56 19.30 -17.07
N ALA A 790 -35.09 18.08 -16.82
CA ALA A 790 -34.67 17.15 -17.86
C ALA A 790 -35.86 16.68 -18.73
N ASP A 791 -35.63 16.45 -20.02
CA ASP A 791 -36.62 15.99 -21.00
C ASP A 791 -36.10 14.73 -21.68
N VAL A 792 -36.87 13.65 -21.61
CA VAL A 792 -36.54 12.34 -22.18
C VAL A 792 -36.38 12.36 -23.71
N ASN A 793 -36.90 13.39 -24.37
CA ASN A 793 -36.76 13.60 -25.81
C ASN A 793 -35.55 14.48 -26.18
N VAL A 794 -34.68 14.82 -25.22
CA VAL A 794 -33.49 15.66 -25.42
C VAL A 794 -32.24 14.85 -25.14
N GLU A 795 -31.24 14.97 -26.01
CA GLU A 795 -29.94 14.30 -25.84
C GLU A 795 -28.86 15.25 -25.34
N THR A 796 -28.92 16.51 -25.76
CA THR A 796 -27.96 17.54 -25.36
C THR A 796 -28.67 18.86 -25.05
N TYR A 797 -28.09 19.60 -24.12
CA TYR A 797 -28.51 20.93 -23.72
C TYR A 797 -27.40 21.92 -24.06
N VAL A 798 -27.77 23.05 -24.66
CA VAL A 798 -26.88 24.20 -24.81
C VAL A 798 -27.31 25.27 -23.82
N LEU A 799 -26.52 25.47 -22.78
CA LEU A 799 -26.67 26.58 -21.83
C LEU A 799 -25.97 27.81 -22.38
N GLU A 800 -26.66 28.95 -22.40
CA GLU A 800 -26.08 30.25 -22.72
C GLU A 800 -26.32 31.24 -21.58
N ILE A 801 -25.27 31.95 -21.18
CA ILE A 801 -25.29 33.02 -20.18
C ILE A 801 -24.84 34.31 -20.86
N SER A 802 -25.56 35.42 -20.69
CA SER A 802 -25.28 36.71 -21.33
C SER A 802 -25.48 37.88 -20.37
N LYS A 803 -24.74 38.97 -20.60
CA LYS A 803 -25.00 40.27 -19.96
C LYS A 803 -26.12 41.07 -20.65
N THR A 804 -26.63 40.57 -21.78
CA THR A 804 -27.66 41.23 -22.61
C THR A 804 -28.88 40.33 -22.80
N SER A 805 -30.08 40.90 -22.69
CA SER A 805 -31.34 40.15 -22.81
C SER A 805 -31.60 39.58 -24.21
N ASN A 806 -30.93 40.10 -25.23
CA ASN A 806 -31.05 39.64 -26.62
C ASN A 806 -29.96 38.63 -27.03
N PHE A 807 -29.04 38.30 -26.12
CA PHE A 807 -27.92 37.38 -26.38
C PHE A 807 -27.02 37.79 -27.55
N ASN A 808 -26.93 39.08 -27.88
CA ASN A 808 -26.00 39.57 -28.89
C ASN A 808 -24.54 39.39 -28.47
N THR A 809 -24.27 39.44 -27.16
CA THR A 809 -22.96 39.14 -26.57
C THR A 809 -23.16 38.06 -25.52
N VAL A 810 -22.95 36.82 -25.93
CA VAL A 810 -22.98 35.67 -25.00
C VAL A 810 -21.68 35.68 -24.21
N LEU A 811 -21.78 35.67 -22.89
CA LEU A 811 -20.61 35.57 -22.00
C LEU A 811 -20.07 34.14 -22.01
N GLU A 812 -20.98 33.17 -21.93
CA GLU A 812 -20.62 31.76 -21.81
C GLU A 812 -21.62 30.86 -22.54
N THR A 813 -21.11 29.81 -23.17
CA THR A 813 -21.91 28.77 -23.85
C THR A 813 -21.35 27.40 -23.52
N GLN A 814 -22.20 26.50 -23.02
CA GLN A 814 -21.82 25.13 -22.65
C GLN A 814 -22.75 24.12 -23.31
N THR A 815 -22.20 23.02 -23.83
CA THR A 815 -22.98 21.87 -24.32
C THR A 815 -22.89 20.74 -23.30
N LEU A 816 -24.04 20.29 -22.80
CA LEU A 816 -24.17 19.42 -21.64
C LEU A 816 -25.11 18.24 -21.93
N THR A 817 -24.88 17.09 -21.32
CA THR A 817 -25.80 15.93 -21.33
C THR A 817 -26.60 15.83 -20.01
N THR A 818 -26.22 16.61 -19.00
CA THR A 818 -26.90 16.74 -17.71
C THR A 818 -27.77 17.99 -17.69
N ASN A 819 -28.60 18.12 -16.65
CA ASN A 819 -29.53 19.24 -16.47
C ASN A 819 -29.08 20.26 -15.42
N THR A 820 -27.78 20.35 -15.16
CA THR A 820 -27.17 21.23 -14.16
C THR A 820 -25.79 21.76 -14.59
N TYR A 821 -25.43 22.96 -14.15
CA TYR A 821 -24.13 23.60 -14.38
C TYR A 821 -23.83 24.65 -13.31
N ALA A 822 -22.58 24.76 -12.84
CA ALA A 822 -22.17 25.80 -11.90
C ALA A 822 -21.20 26.80 -12.56
N ALA A 823 -21.42 28.11 -12.40
CA ALA A 823 -20.55 29.14 -12.99
C ALA A 823 -20.16 30.23 -11.98
N ASN A 824 -18.89 30.63 -11.98
CA ASN A 824 -18.44 31.79 -11.21
C ASN A 824 -18.63 33.06 -12.04
N LEU A 825 -19.48 33.97 -11.56
CA LEU A 825 -19.87 35.18 -12.28
C LEU A 825 -19.42 36.45 -11.54
N GLU A 826 -19.20 37.51 -12.30
CA GLU A 826 -18.82 38.81 -11.77
C GLU A 826 -19.91 39.37 -10.85
N LEU A 827 -19.52 39.90 -9.69
CA LEU A 827 -20.41 40.54 -8.74
C LEU A 827 -20.99 41.85 -9.30
N GLY A 828 -22.13 42.30 -8.77
CA GLY A 828 -22.79 43.55 -9.15
C GLY A 828 -23.32 43.59 -10.59
N THR A 829 -23.51 42.44 -11.23
CA THR A 829 -23.84 42.33 -12.65
C THR A 829 -25.20 41.67 -12.87
N VAL A 830 -25.96 42.16 -13.85
CA VAL A 830 -27.21 41.54 -14.31
C VAL A 830 -26.90 40.56 -15.42
N TYR A 831 -27.42 39.34 -15.29
CA TYR A 831 -27.26 38.25 -16.24
C TYR A 831 -28.61 37.76 -16.76
N TYR A 832 -28.56 37.22 -17.97
CA TYR A 832 -29.65 36.54 -18.66
C TYR A 832 -29.16 35.17 -19.05
N TRP A 833 -30.00 34.15 -18.90
CA TRP A 833 -29.64 32.80 -19.27
C TRP A 833 -30.80 32.05 -19.90
N ARG A 834 -30.46 31.10 -20.76
CA ARG A 834 -31.41 30.22 -21.45
C ARG A 834 -30.76 28.88 -21.76
N VAL A 835 -31.59 27.86 -21.94
CA VAL A 835 -31.16 26.50 -22.29
C VAL A 835 -31.86 26.06 -23.56
N THR A 836 -31.11 25.56 -24.53
CA THR A 836 -31.64 24.96 -25.75
C THR A 836 -31.49 23.45 -25.70
N GLY A 837 -32.61 22.73 -25.67
CA GLY A 837 -32.62 21.28 -25.81
C GLY A 837 -32.49 20.87 -27.27
N ALA A 838 -31.65 19.88 -27.55
CA ALA A 838 -31.38 19.34 -28.87
C ALA A 838 -31.42 17.80 -28.87
N ASN A 839 -31.82 17.23 -30.00
CA ASN A 839 -31.69 15.78 -30.24
C ASN A 839 -31.33 15.50 -31.71
N ARG A 840 -30.98 14.24 -31.98
CA ARG A 840 -30.65 13.69 -33.31
C ARG A 840 -31.73 13.85 -34.38
N CYS A 841 -32.99 14.09 -33.99
CA CYS A 841 -34.12 14.18 -34.93
C CYS A 841 -34.38 15.62 -35.40
N SER A 842 -33.34 16.45 -35.38
CA SER A 842 -33.42 17.88 -35.71
C SER A 842 -34.40 18.66 -34.83
N GLY A 843 -34.71 18.16 -33.62
CA GLY A 843 -35.42 18.93 -32.62
C GLY A 843 -34.48 19.95 -32.00
N LEU A 844 -34.84 21.23 -32.06
CA LEU A 844 -34.19 22.30 -31.30
C LEU A 844 -35.26 23.12 -30.60
N ARG A 845 -35.15 23.26 -29.29
CA ARG A 845 -36.08 24.10 -28.53
C ARG A 845 -35.40 24.84 -27.40
N THR A 846 -35.37 26.16 -27.54
CA THR A 846 -34.88 27.07 -26.50
C THR A 846 -35.95 27.33 -25.44
N SER A 847 -35.52 27.41 -24.18
CA SER A 847 -36.31 27.83 -23.04
C SER A 847 -36.75 29.29 -23.17
N LEU A 848 -37.55 29.74 -22.19
CA LEU A 848 -37.66 31.16 -21.90
C LEU A 848 -36.32 31.71 -21.38
N ILE A 849 -36.11 33.01 -21.52
CA ILE A 849 -34.94 33.70 -20.98
C ILE A 849 -35.26 34.08 -19.54
N TYR A 850 -34.43 33.63 -18.60
CA TYR A 850 -34.48 34.06 -17.21
C TYR A 850 -33.43 35.13 -16.94
N ARG A 851 -33.79 36.11 -16.10
CA ARG A 851 -32.90 37.19 -15.65
C ARG A 851 -32.53 36.99 -14.19
N PHE A 852 -31.31 37.30 -13.79
CA PHE A 852 -30.92 37.42 -12.38
C PHE A 852 -29.82 38.47 -12.19
N SER A 853 -29.50 38.82 -10.95
CA SER A 853 -28.34 39.69 -10.65
C SER A 853 -27.48 39.14 -9.52
N THR A 854 -26.17 39.14 -9.73
CA THR A 854 -25.20 38.98 -8.65
C THR A 854 -25.19 40.26 -7.81
N GLY A 855 -24.97 40.17 -6.51
CA GLY A 855 -24.93 41.39 -5.69
C GLY A 855 -23.51 41.93 -5.49
N VAL A 856 -23.32 42.94 -4.64
CA VAL A 856 -22.07 43.71 -4.49
C VAL A 856 -21.38 43.43 -3.15
N SER A 857 -20.04 43.47 -3.14
CA SER A 857 -19.26 43.43 -1.91
C SER A 857 -19.31 44.80 -1.23
N THR A 858 -19.84 44.86 0.00
CA THR A 858 -19.95 46.10 0.78
C THR A 858 -19.36 45.90 2.17
N CYS A 859 -18.35 46.68 2.52
CA CYS A 859 -17.73 46.63 3.84
C CYS A 859 -18.57 47.40 4.87
N GLY A 860 -18.92 46.72 5.96
CA GLY A 860 -19.59 47.34 7.10
C GLY A 860 -18.64 48.25 7.89
N GLU A 861 -19.21 49.01 8.83
CA GLU A 861 -18.42 49.74 9.82
C GLU A 861 -17.67 48.74 10.73
N PRO A 862 -16.41 49.00 11.10
CA PRO A 862 -15.69 48.17 12.06
C PRO A 862 -16.41 48.10 13.41
N VAL A 863 -16.56 46.89 13.96
CA VAL A 863 -17.20 46.65 15.26
C VAL A 863 -16.12 46.31 16.28
N THR A 864 -16.04 47.04 17.38
CA THR A 864 -15.11 46.75 18.48
C THR A 864 -15.79 45.90 19.55
N ALA A 865 -15.07 44.89 20.04
CA ALA A 865 -15.51 44.02 21.11
C ALA A 865 -15.74 44.82 22.41
N LYS A 866 -16.73 44.40 23.21
CA LYS A 866 -17.11 45.09 24.46
C LYS A 866 -16.53 44.45 25.71
N ASP A 867 -15.94 43.27 25.56
CA ASP A 867 -15.33 42.48 26.63
C ASP A 867 -13.83 42.79 26.83
N THR A 868 -13.27 43.73 26.06
CA THR A 868 -11.90 44.25 26.24
C THR A 868 -11.89 45.51 27.14
N PRO A 869 -10.85 45.72 27.97
CA PRO A 869 -9.60 44.96 28.02
C PRO A 869 -9.71 43.62 28.74
N ILE A 870 -9.05 42.58 28.21
CA ILE A 870 -8.89 41.27 28.85
C ILE A 870 -7.45 41.16 29.37
N THR A 871 -7.27 40.78 30.64
CA THR A 871 -5.94 40.57 31.24
C THR A 871 -5.35 39.23 30.82
N ILE A 872 -4.09 39.24 30.39
CA ILE A 872 -3.24 38.07 30.09
C ILE A 872 -2.36 37.86 31.32
N LEU A 873 -2.50 36.71 32.00
CA LEU A 873 -1.87 36.44 33.29
C LEU A 873 -0.43 35.94 33.11
N PRO A 874 0.52 36.42 33.93
CA PRO A 874 1.95 36.07 33.80
C PRO A 874 2.36 34.76 34.46
N GLU A 875 1.42 33.96 34.99
CA GLU A 875 1.71 32.82 35.88
C GLU A 875 1.30 31.46 35.28
N ALA A 876 0.75 31.44 34.06
CA ALA A 876 0.41 30.22 33.34
C ALA A 876 0.13 30.47 31.85
N ALA A 877 0.67 29.59 30.98
CA ALA A 877 0.26 29.52 29.58
C ALA A 877 -1.26 29.31 29.49
N GLY A 878 -1.94 30.12 28.66
CA GLY A 878 -3.39 30.25 28.71
C GLY A 878 -3.99 30.80 27.43
N THR A 879 -5.28 30.48 27.20
CA THR A 879 -6.05 31.00 26.07
C THR A 879 -7.06 32.04 26.54
N TYR A 880 -6.93 33.26 26.04
CA TYR A 880 -7.78 34.40 26.34
C TYR A 880 -8.65 34.71 25.12
N THR A 881 -9.97 34.73 25.29
CA THR A 881 -10.91 34.85 24.15
C THR A 881 -11.75 36.11 24.29
N SER A 882 -11.78 36.94 23.24
CA SER A 882 -12.71 38.05 23.07
C SER A 882 -13.68 37.74 21.92
N SER A 883 -14.95 38.17 22.03
CA SER A 883 -15.99 37.84 21.04
C SER A 883 -16.76 39.06 20.52
N ILE A 884 -17.05 39.05 19.22
CA ILE A 884 -17.93 40.02 18.55
C ILE A 884 -19.12 39.26 17.96
N THR A 885 -20.33 39.73 18.26
CA THR A 885 -21.56 39.20 17.68
C THR A 885 -21.93 39.96 16.42
N VAL A 886 -22.08 39.25 15.31
CA VAL A 886 -22.57 39.79 14.03
C VAL A 886 -23.98 39.26 13.79
N ASN A 887 -24.93 40.17 13.57
CA ASN A 887 -26.35 39.82 13.38
C ASN A 887 -26.75 39.73 11.90
N GLU A 888 -25.90 40.18 10.98
CA GLU A 888 -26.16 40.07 9.55
C GLU A 888 -25.77 38.65 9.09
N ASN A 889 -26.63 38.02 8.29
CA ASN A 889 -26.44 36.67 7.77
C ASN A 889 -26.21 36.72 6.26
N LEU A 890 -25.03 37.15 5.85
CA LEU A 890 -24.65 37.30 4.45
C LEU A 890 -23.29 36.63 4.20
N PRO A 891 -23.01 36.18 2.96
CA PRO A 891 -21.70 35.65 2.62
C PRO A 891 -20.60 36.68 2.85
N VAL A 892 -19.51 36.26 3.50
CA VAL A 892 -18.30 37.05 3.73
C VAL A 892 -17.51 37.16 2.43
N THR A 893 -17.07 38.37 2.11
CA THR A 893 -16.27 38.69 0.91
C THR A 893 -14.95 39.39 1.25
N GLY A 894 -14.72 39.69 2.53
CA GLY A 894 -13.53 40.35 3.05
C GLY A 894 -13.55 40.40 4.58
N VAL A 895 -12.39 40.31 5.22
CA VAL A 895 -12.25 40.29 6.67
C VAL A 895 -11.02 41.09 7.07
N ASN A 896 -11.20 42.09 7.94
CA ASN A 896 -10.11 42.86 8.53
C ASN A 896 -10.21 42.77 10.06
N VAL A 897 -9.11 42.41 10.71
CA VAL A 897 -9.03 42.27 12.18
C VAL A 897 -8.01 43.23 12.75
N LYS A 898 -8.47 44.21 13.53
CA LYS A 898 -7.57 45.10 14.27
C LYS A 898 -7.42 44.65 15.71
N VAL A 899 -6.18 44.68 16.20
CA VAL A 899 -5.84 44.39 17.60
C VAL A 899 -4.98 45.49 18.22
N ASN A 900 -5.21 45.75 19.50
CA ASN A 900 -4.25 46.39 20.39
C ASN A 900 -3.96 45.44 21.54
N ILE A 901 -2.73 44.98 21.67
CA ILE A 901 -2.31 44.08 22.73
C ILE A 901 -1.06 44.67 23.37
N GLN A 902 -1.11 44.91 24.67
CA GLN A 902 0.08 45.19 25.44
C GLN A 902 0.62 43.87 25.98
N HIS A 903 1.86 43.53 25.68
CA HIS A 903 2.51 42.32 26.18
C HIS A 903 4.00 42.58 26.35
N ASP A 904 4.59 41.99 27.38
CA ASP A 904 6.01 42.14 27.65
C ASP A 904 6.85 41.42 26.60
N TRP A 905 6.47 40.20 26.17
CA TRP A 905 7.08 39.49 25.04
C TRP A 905 6.03 39.00 24.03
N VAL A 906 5.85 39.69 22.89
CA VAL A 906 4.84 39.27 21.88
C VAL A 906 5.21 38.01 21.09
N ARG A 907 6.47 37.57 21.22
CA ARG A 907 6.96 36.29 20.68
C ARG A 907 6.31 35.09 21.37
N ASP A 908 5.67 35.28 22.51
CA ASP A 908 5.03 34.21 23.25
C ASP A 908 3.55 34.05 22.86
N LEU A 909 3.04 34.96 22.03
CA LEU A 909 1.65 35.01 21.64
C LEU A 909 1.38 34.29 20.30
N LYS A 910 0.27 33.55 20.28
CA LYS A 910 -0.44 33.09 19.09
C LYS A 910 -1.84 33.71 19.02
N LEU A 911 -2.15 34.39 17.93
CA LEU A 911 -3.43 35.03 17.67
C LEU A 911 -4.22 34.21 16.65
N VAL A 912 -5.46 33.84 16.98
CA VAL A 912 -6.33 33.04 16.10
C VAL A 912 -7.71 33.69 15.99
N LEU A 913 -8.16 33.95 14.77
CA LEU A 913 -9.56 34.32 14.50
C LEU A 913 -10.38 33.06 14.26
N VAL A 914 -11.52 32.91 14.91
CA VAL A 914 -12.47 31.81 14.70
C VAL A 914 -13.81 32.36 14.23
N SER A 915 -14.27 31.89 13.08
CA SER A 915 -15.56 32.25 12.51
C SER A 915 -16.74 31.57 13.24
N PRO A 916 -17.98 32.05 13.08
CA PRO A 916 -19.17 31.40 13.65
C PRO A 916 -19.36 29.95 13.19
N GLN A 917 -18.83 29.57 12.02
CA GLN A 917 -18.91 28.22 11.48
C GLN A 917 -17.76 27.30 11.94
N GLY A 918 -16.80 27.84 12.70
CA GLY A 918 -15.71 27.08 13.32
C GLY A 918 -14.38 27.12 12.57
N THR A 919 -14.31 27.77 11.41
CA THR A 919 -13.07 27.96 10.67
C THR A 919 -12.11 28.84 11.47
N SER A 920 -10.89 28.38 11.66
CA SER A 920 -9.87 29.03 12.49
C SER A 920 -8.71 29.48 11.62
N ILE A 921 -8.34 30.75 11.71
CA ILE A 921 -7.25 31.38 10.95
C ILE A 921 -6.20 31.94 11.90
N VAL A 922 -4.96 31.47 11.78
CA VAL A 922 -3.81 31.99 12.53
C VAL A 922 -3.42 33.36 11.97
N LEU A 923 -3.60 34.39 12.78
CA LEU A 923 -3.26 35.76 12.41
C LEU A 923 -1.77 36.06 12.61
N SER A 924 -1.19 35.56 13.71
CA SER A 924 0.22 35.71 14.08
C SER A 924 0.60 34.61 15.08
N ASN A 925 1.80 34.05 14.97
CA ASN A 925 2.28 32.97 15.83
C ASN A 925 3.78 33.13 16.09
N ASN A 926 4.15 33.41 17.34
CA ASN A 926 5.54 33.57 17.76
C ASN A 926 6.34 34.64 17.00
N ASN A 927 5.68 35.71 16.56
CA ASN A 927 6.34 36.81 15.85
C ASN A 927 6.89 37.86 16.82
N GLY A 928 8.13 38.30 16.58
CA GLY A 928 8.82 39.31 17.37
C GLY A 928 10.25 38.91 17.74
N GLU A 929 11.10 39.90 18.04
CA GLU A 929 12.43 39.67 18.62
C GLU A 929 12.30 39.25 20.11
N ALA A 930 13.34 38.69 20.72
CA ALA A 930 13.29 38.00 22.02
C ALA A 930 12.77 38.83 23.22
N GLU A 931 12.69 40.15 23.11
CA GLU A 931 12.12 41.04 24.12
C GLU A 931 11.15 42.08 23.51
N ALA A 932 10.63 41.79 22.32
CA ALA A 932 9.81 42.75 21.59
C ALA A 932 8.41 42.87 22.20
N LYS A 933 7.89 44.09 22.25
CA LYS A 933 6.65 44.44 22.95
C LYS A 933 5.55 44.82 22.00
N ASN A 934 4.32 44.46 22.36
CA ASN A 934 3.03 44.98 21.88
C ASN A 934 2.65 44.78 20.40
N TYR A 935 1.33 44.69 20.20
CA TYR A 935 0.63 44.98 18.96
C TYR A 935 -0.07 46.33 19.13
N THR A 936 0.29 47.35 18.33
CA THR A 936 -0.24 48.72 18.47
C THR A 936 -0.88 49.19 17.15
N ASN A 937 -2.20 49.28 17.13
CA ASN A 937 -3.00 49.51 15.94
C ASN A 937 -2.63 48.56 14.80
N THR A 938 -2.41 47.28 15.13
CA THR A 938 -2.10 46.25 14.14
C THR A 938 -3.39 45.81 13.48
N VAL A 939 -3.44 45.80 12.15
CA VAL A 939 -4.58 45.32 11.37
C VAL A 939 -4.14 44.12 10.53
N PHE A 940 -4.80 42.99 10.68
CA PHE A 940 -4.66 41.84 9.79
C PHE A 940 -5.64 42.00 8.64
N ASP A 941 -5.11 42.06 7.42
CA ASP A 941 -5.84 42.32 6.19
C ASP A 941 -5.16 41.52 5.06
N GLN A 942 -5.91 40.68 4.35
CA GLN A 942 -5.38 39.84 3.27
C GLN A 942 -4.82 40.65 2.10
N GLN A 943 -5.25 41.91 1.95
CA GLN A 943 -4.81 42.84 0.92
C GLN A 943 -3.68 43.78 1.40
N ALA A 944 -3.17 43.59 2.63
CA ALA A 944 -2.01 44.33 3.10
C ALA A 944 -0.76 44.02 2.25
N LYS A 945 0.25 44.89 2.33
CA LYS A 945 1.46 44.79 1.52
C LYS A 945 2.51 43.83 2.13
N ASP A 946 2.68 43.90 3.45
CA ASP A 946 3.78 43.25 4.16
C ASP A 946 3.22 42.11 5.03
N SER A 947 3.91 40.98 5.12
CA SER A 947 3.50 39.86 6.00
C SER A 947 3.85 40.15 7.46
N ILE A 948 3.02 39.69 8.40
CA ILE A 948 3.28 39.85 9.84
C ILE A 948 4.62 39.23 10.26
N THR A 949 5.04 38.15 9.61
CA THR A 949 6.33 37.47 9.84
C THR A 949 7.55 38.32 9.48
N GLN A 950 7.35 39.34 8.63
CA GLN A 950 8.38 40.31 8.22
C GLN A 950 8.29 41.62 9.01
N GLY A 951 7.21 41.80 9.80
CA GLY A 951 7.02 42.95 10.66
C GLY A 951 7.99 42.95 11.84
N LYS A 952 8.15 44.12 12.46
CA LYS A 952 8.95 44.28 13.70
C LYS A 952 8.07 44.86 14.80
N ALA A 953 8.19 44.29 16.00
CA ALA A 953 7.46 44.79 17.15
C ALA A 953 8.06 46.11 17.70
N PRO A 954 7.25 47.06 18.21
CA PRO A 954 5.79 46.99 18.30
C PRO A 954 5.12 46.96 16.93
N PHE A 955 4.27 45.96 16.70
CA PHE A 955 3.68 45.75 15.39
C PHE A 955 2.68 46.88 15.14
N THR A 956 2.92 47.71 14.13
CA THR A 956 2.08 48.85 13.79
C THR A 956 1.70 48.85 12.32
N GLY A 957 0.45 49.18 12.01
CA GLY A 957 -0.07 49.19 10.64
C GLY A 957 -0.71 47.87 10.22
N SER A 958 -0.90 47.70 8.90
CA SER A 958 -1.59 46.55 8.32
C SER A 958 -0.63 45.46 7.85
N TYR A 959 -0.92 44.21 8.17
CA TYR A 959 -0.12 43.05 7.78
C TYR A 959 -0.99 41.94 7.18
N ILE A 960 -0.41 41.19 6.24
CA ILE A 960 -0.97 39.91 5.82
C ILE A 960 -0.76 38.93 6.98
N PRO A 961 -1.81 38.25 7.47
CA PRO A 961 -1.68 37.23 8.53
C PRO A 961 -0.85 36.03 8.07
N GLU A 962 -0.55 35.11 8.99
CA GLU A 962 0.17 33.87 8.66
C GLU A 962 -0.65 32.90 7.81
N GLU A 963 -1.94 32.76 8.11
CA GLU A 963 -2.88 31.95 7.32
C GLU A 963 -3.84 32.83 6.50
N ASP A 964 -4.29 32.31 5.35
CA ASP A 964 -5.07 33.07 4.36
C ASP A 964 -6.51 33.34 4.84
N LEU A 965 -6.84 34.62 5.05
CA LEU A 965 -8.18 35.05 5.45
C LEU A 965 -9.23 34.79 4.36
N SER A 966 -8.84 34.58 3.10
CA SER A 966 -9.78 34.24 2.02
C SER A 966 -10.42 32.87 2.19
N ALA A 967 -9.87 32.00 3.05
CA ALA A 967 -10.53 30.76 3.47
C ALA A 967 -11.89 30.99 4.14
N LEU A 968 -12.13 32.20 4.66
CA LEU A 968 -13.41 32.62 5.25
C LEU A 968 -14.39 33.17 4.21
N TYR A 969 -14.00 33.33 2.95
CA TYR A 969 -14.87 33.92 1.93
C TYR A 969 -15.96 32.93 1.51
N GLY A 970 -17.20 33.42 1.38
CA GLY A 970 -18.39 32.61 1.13
C GLY A 970 -19.09 32.09 2.40
N GLU A 971 -18.41 32.12 3.55
CA GLU A 971 -19.02 31.79 4.83
C GLU A 971 -20.14 32.75 5.22
N LEU A 972 -21.17 32.26 5.91
CA LEU A 972 -22.25 33.11 6.42
C LEU A 972 -21.78 33.87 7.67
N SER A 973 -21.97 35.19 7.68
CA SER A 973 -21.41 36.09 8.69
C SER A 973 -22.09 36.06 10.05
N GLU A 974 -23.29 35.48 10.17
CA GLU A 974 -24.11 35.54 11.39
C GLU A 974 -23.52 34.67 12.51
N GLY A 975 -23.39 35.25 13.69
CA GLY A 975 -23.00 34.56 14.91
C GLY A 975 -21.80 35.18 15.62
N GLN A 976 -21.10 34.37 16.41
CA GLN A 976 -19.99 34.81 17.26
C GLN A 976 -18.65 34.64 16.55
N TRP A 977 -17.98 35.76 16.28
CA TRP A 977 -16.60 35.79 15.84
C TRP A 977 -15.69 35.92 17.05
N LYS A 978 -14.70 35.04 17.18
CA LYS A 978 -13.84 34.98 18.37
C LYS A 978 -12.40 35.27 17.99
N LEU A 979 -11.74 36.16 18.74
CA LEU A 979 -10.29 36.28 18.73
C LEU A 979 -9.75 35.53 19.94
N GLN A 980 -8.93 34.52 19.69
CA GLN A 980 -8.18 33.80 20.71
C GLN A 980 -6.75 34.33 20.73
N VAL A 981 -6.34 34.84 21.88
CA VAL A 981 -4.95 35.20 22.20
C VAL A 981 -4.42 34.11 23.10
N ILE A 982 -3.48 33.33 22.61
CA ILE A 982 -2.88 32.21 23.32
C ILE A 982 -1.48 32.66 23.73
N ASP A 983 -1.23 32.69 25.04
CA ASP A 983 0.10 32.89 25.58
C ASP A 983 0.74 31.53 25.84
N LEU A 984 1.85 31.25 25.17
CA LEU A 984 2.48 29.94 25.12
C LEU A 984 3.52 29.73 26.23
N TYR A 985 3.89 30.79 26.96
CA TYR A 985 4.89 30.77 28.02
C TYR A 985 4.35 31.47 29.29
N ASP A 986 4.91 31.18 30.46
CA ASP A 986 4.34 31.51 31.77
C ASP A 986 5.22 32.45 32.61
N THR A 987 5.96 33.35 31.94
CA THR A 987 6.95 34.23 32.59
C THR A 987 6.62 35.71 32.57
N ASP A 988 5.71 36.13 31.69
CA ASP A 988 5.30 37.51 31.49
C ASP A 988 3.84 37.57 31.05
N GLY A 989 3.26 38.77 31.05
CA GLY A 989 1.84 38.91 30.79
C GLY A 989 1.50 40.24 30.15
N GLY A 990 0.22 40.55 30.12
CA GLY A 990 -0.24 41.69 29.37
C GLY A 990 -1.74 41.91 29.38
N SER A 991 -2.24 42.56 28.35
CA SER A 991 -3.66 42.75 28.15
C SER A 991 -4.01 42.90 26.67
N LEU A 992 -5.06 42.18 26.24
CA LEU A 992 -5.78 42.48 25.01
C LEU A 992 -6.63 43.73 25.26
N ILE A 993 -6.18 44.87 24.73
CA ILE A 993 -6.79 46.19 24.93
C ILE A 993 -7.95 46.42 23.96
N GLU A 994 -7.81 45.97 22.72
CA GLU A 994 -8.82 46.15 21.68
C GLU A 994 -8.83 44.95 20.73
N PHE A 995 -10.03 44.48 20.40
CA PHE A 995 -10.31 43.63 19.24
C PHE A 995 -11.41 44.30 18.42
N THR A 996 -11.13 44.60 17.16
CA THR A 996 -12.11 45.15 16.22
C THR A 996 -12.18 44.28 14.97
N LEU A 997 -13.39 43.95 14.55
CA LEU A 997 -13.67 43.18 13.34
C LEU A 997 -14.40 44.05 12.33
N GLN A 998 -13.92 44.07 11.09
CA GLN A 998 -14.63 44.62 9.95
C GLN A 998 -14.86 43.54 8.91
N LEU A 999 -16.11 43.33 8.54
CA LEU A 999 -16.50 42.37 7.50
C LEU A 999 -16.97 43.11 6.25
N CYS A 1000 -16.52 42.63 5.10
CA CYS A 1000 -17.15 42.91 3.82
C CYS A 1000 -18.13 41.79 3.52
N LEU A 1001 -19.37 42.19 3.23
CA LEU A 1001 -20.48 41.28 3.03
C LEU A 1001 -21.09 41.49 1.65
N ALA A 1002 -21.56 40.38 1.11
CA ALA A 1002 -22.33 40.29 -0.10
C ALA A 1002 -23.75 40.89 0.05
N ARG A 1003 -24.02 42.11 -0.45
CA ARG A 1003 -25.35 42.77 -0.45
C ARG A 1003 -26.00 43.00 -1.84
N PRO A 1004 -27.30 42.69 -2.03
CA PRO A 1004 -27.98 42.95 -3.31
C PRO A 1004 -27.93 44.45 -3.68
N LEU A 1005 -27.89 44.77 -4.97
CA LEU A 1005 -28.06 46.14 -5.48
C LEU A 1005 -29.49 46.63 -5.14
N SER A 1006 -29.64 47.40 -4.07
CA SER A 1006 -30.89 48.08 -3.74
C SER A 1006 -30.66 49.57 -3.44
N VAL A 1007 -31.64 50.41 -3.78
CA VAL A 1007 -31.70 51.80 -3.31
C VAL A 1007 -32.56 51.80 -2.04
N GLU A 1008 -31.98 52.20 -0.92
CA GLU A 1008 -32.66 52.20 0.38
C GLU A 1008 -33.87 53.16 0.35
N ASN A 1009 -35.09 52.61 0.48
CA ASN A 1009 -36.33 53.40 0.44
C ASN A 1009 -36.73 53.77 1.88
N LYS A 1010 -36.36 54.98 2.33
CA LYS A 1010 -36.75 55.49 3.66
C LYS A 1010 -38.19 56.04 3.60
N ASP A 1011 -39.16 55.20 3.97
CA ASP A 1011 -40.55 55.61 4.16
C ASP A 1011 -40.79 56.19 5.58
N PHE A 1012 -41.80 57.06 5.70
CA PHE A 1012 -42.25 57.60 6.98
C PHE A 1012 -42.85 56.49 7.87
N THR A 1013 -42.67 56.60 9.20
CA THR A 1013 -43.31 55.69 10.17
C THR A 1013 -44.83 55.84 10.15
N ALA A 1014 -45.55 54.73 10.32
CA ALA A 1014 -47.02 54.65 10.25
C ALA A 1014 -47.64 55.25 8.96
N PHE A 1015 -46.88 55.30 7.86
CA PHE A 1015 -47.35 55.84 6.59
C PHE A 1015 -48.53 55.04 6.03
N GLY A 1016 -49.55 55.74 5.56
CA GLY A 1016 -50.69 55.13 4.89
C GLY A 1016 -51.34 56.09 3.91
N LEU A 1017 -51.73 55.56 2.75
CA LEU A 1017 -52.43 56.31 1.73
C LEU A 1017 -53.65 55.53 1.25
N PHE A 1018 -54.85 56.03 1.53
CA PHE A 1018 -56.08 55.29 1.30
C PHE A 1018 -57.33 56.18 1.19
N PRO A 1019 -58.38 55.74 0.47
CA PRO A 1019 -58.37 54.57 -0.41
C PRO A 1019 -57.47 54.80 -1.64
N ASN A 1020 -56.92 53.71 -2.18
CA ASN A 1020 -56.15 53.71 -3.42
C ASN A 1020 -56.42 52.37 -4.12
N PRO A 1021 -57.24 52.32 -5.19
CA PRO A 1021 -57.75 53.45 -5.99
C PRO A 1021 -58.74 54.38 -5.28
N ASN A 1022 -58.89 55.62 -5.75
CA ASN A 1022 -59.83 56.63 -5.25
C ASN A 1022 -60.53 57.39 -6.39
N THR A 1023 -61.49 58.27 -6.10
CA THR A 1023 -62.21 59.08 -7.10
C THR A 1023 -61.78 60.55 -7.08
N GLY A 1024 -60.52 60.82 -6.72
CA GLY A 1024 -59.97 62.17 -6.56
C GLY A 1024 -59.90 62.66 -5.11
N GLU A 1025 -60.35 61.87 -4.14
CA GLU A 1025 -60.24 62.14 -2.69
C GLU A 1025 -59.56 60.97 -1.96
N PHE A 1026 -58.47 61.24 -1.26
CA PHE A 1026 -57.72 60.21 -0.52
C PHE A 1026 -57.04 60.78 0.73
N THR A 1027 -56.85 59.93 1.74
CA THR A 1027 -56.22 60.30 3.01
C THR A 1027 -54.73 59.95 2.98
N VAL A 1028 -53.89 60.87 3.44
CA VAL A 1028 -52.48 60.64 3.77
C VAL A 1028 -52.33 60.64 5.28
N LYS A 1029 -51.81 59.56 5.85
CA LYS A 1029 -51.40 59.49 7.26
C LYS A 1029 -49.92 59.16 7.36
N LEU A 1030 -49.21 59.74 8.32
CA LEU A 1030 -47.82 59.42 8.64
C LEU A 1030 -47.44 59.96 10.02
N GLN A 1031 -46.33 59.49 10.57
CA GLN A 1031 -45.67 60.09 11.71
C GLN A 1031 -44.37 60.74 11.24
N SER A 1032 -44.15 61.99 11.66
CA SER A 1032 -42.92 62.73 11.39
C SER A 1032 -42.37 63.28 12.69
N SER A 1033 -41.07 63.13 12.88
CA SER A 1033 -40.31 63.66 14.02
C SER A 1033 -39.45 64.86 13.64
N SER A 1034 -39.53 65.35 12.39
CA SER A 1034 -38.65 66.42 11.89
C SER A 1034 -38.93 67.79 12.49
N GLY A 1035 -40.16 68.03 12.96
CA GLY A 1035 -40.64 69.35 13.42
C GLY A 1035 -40.90 70.36 12.29
N GLU A 1036 -40.48 70.05 11.07
CA GLU A 1036 -40.62 70.89 9.87
C GLU A 1036 -41.94 70.62 9.14
N PRO A 1037 -42.60 71.63 8.54
CA PRO A 1037 -43.91 71.45 7.90
C PRO A 1037 -43.92 70.39 6.79
N ILE A 1038 -45.01 69.63 6.70
CA ILE A 1038 -45.19 68.54 5.73
C ILE A 1038 -45.69 69.11 4.40
N ASN A 1039 -44.89 68.92 3.35
CA ASN A 1039 -45.20 69.30 1.98
C ASN A 1039 -45.76 68.09 1.22
N ILE A 1040 -46.93 68.27 0.60
CA ILE A 1040 -47.56 67.27 -0.26
C ILE A 1040 -47.74 67.85 -1.65
N GLY A 1041 -47.18 67.17 -2.65
CA GLY A 1041 -47.35 67.46 -4.06
C GLY A 1041 -47.89 66.25 -4.82
N VAL A 1042 -48.86 66.44 -5.71
CA VAL A 1042 -49.39 65.39 -6.59
C VAL A 1042 -49.15 65.78 -8.03
N PHE A 1043 -48.70 64.83 -8.84
CA PHE A 1043 -48.33 65.00 -10.23
C PHE A 1043 -49.04 63.96 -11.10
N ASP A 1044 -49.46 64.34 -12.30
CA ASP A 1044 -49.91 63.37 -13.31
C ASP A 1044 -48.72 62.58 -13.91
N VAL A 1045 -49.00 61.53 -14.69
CA VAL A 1045 -47.95 60.72 -15.36
C VAL A 1045 -47.05 61.51 -16.32
N ARG A 1046 -47.42 62.73 -16.70
CA ARG A 1046 -46.60 63.61 -17.54
C ARG A 1046 -45.71 64.54 -16.71
N GLY A 1047 -45.73 64.39 -15.38
CA GLY A 1047 -44.95 65.20 -14.45
C GLY A 1047 -45.54 66.59 -14.16
N ARG A 1048 -46.77 66.87 -14.62
CA ARG A 1048 -47.44 68.15 -14.34
C ARG A 1048 -48.04 68.10 -12.95
N LYS A 1049 -47.75 69.11 -12.13
CA LYS A 1049 -48.27 69.23 -10.76
C LYS A 1049 -49.76 69.56 -10.78
N VAL A 1050 -50.57 68.72 -10.16
CA VAL A 1050 -52.04 68.84 -10.09
C VAL A 1050 -52.54 69.24 -8.70
N TYR A 1051 -51.72 69.10 -7.67
CA TYR A 1051 -52.00 69.55 -6.32
C TYR A 1051 -50.70 69.85 -5.58
N GLU A 1052 -50.70 70.90 -4.77
CA GLU A 1052 -49.62 71.18 -3.84
C GLU A 1052 -50.16 71.88 -2.61
N ASN A 1053 -49.75 71.43 -1.44
CA ASN A 1053 -50.05 72.13 -0.21
C ASN A 1053 -48.99 71.86 0.86
N ARG A 1054 -48.91 72.78 1.82
CA ARG A 1054 -47.99 72.72 2.96
C ARG A 1054 -48.79 72.74 4.26
N TYR A 1055 -48.56 71.74 5.10
CA TYR A 1055 -49.27 71.55 6.35
C TYR A 1055 -48.33 71.72 7.54
N PRO A 1056 -48.82 72.27 8.67
CA PRO A 1056 -48.05 72.26 9.91
C PRO A 1056 -47.82 70.81 10.36
N ASN A 1057 -46.61 70.53 10.86
CA ASN A 1057 -46.24 69.18 11.28
C ASN A 1057 -46.80 68.88 12.67
N SER A 1058 -47.56 67.78 12.77
CA SER A 1058 -47.94 67.17 14.04
C SER A 1058 -47.31 65.78 14.11
N ALA A 1059 -46.91 65.33 15.31
CA ALA A 1059 -46.25 64.04 15.51
C ALA A 1059 -47.02 62.85 14.91
N SER A 1060 -48.33 62.97 14.69
CA SER A 1060 -49.14 62.06 13.88
C SER A 1060 -49.99 62.87 12.90
N PHE A 1061 -49.48 62.99 11.68
CA PHE A 1061 -50.11 63.72 10.59
C PHE A 1061 -51.17 62.85 9.91
N ARG A 1062 -52.37 63.41 9.70
CA ARG A 1062 -53.44 62.78 8.94
C ARG A 1062 -54.27 63.84 8.24
N GLU A 1063 -54.27 63.83 6.91
CA GLU A 1063 -55.01 64.80 6.10
C GLU A 1063 -55.72 64.16 4.92
N VAL A 1064 -56.88 64.74 4.57
CA VAL A 1064 -57.66 64.33 3.40
C VAL A 1064 -57.35 65.27 2.24
N ILE A 1065 -56.79 64.71 1.18
CA ILE A 1065 -56.41 65.43 -0.04
C ILE A 1065 -57.53 65.27 -1.07
N ARG A 1066 -57.97 66.41 -1.63
CA ARG A 1066 -59.01 66.47 -2.66
C ARG A 1066 -58.44 67.14 -3.92
N LEU A 1067 -58.38 66.38 -5.01
CA LEU A 1067 -57.95 66.87 -6.32
C LEU A 1067 -59.17 67.43 -7.06
N GLN A 1068 -59.22 68.74 -7.30
CA GLN A 1068 -60.34 69.35 -8.03
C GLN A 1068 -60.26 68.97 -9.52
N ASN A 1069 -61.31 68.34 -10.06
CA ASN A 1069 -61.44 67.92 -11.46
C ASN A 1069 -60.36 66.94 -11.97
N ALA A 1070 -59.89 66.01 -11.13
CA ALA A 1070 -58.94 64.98 -11.56
C ALA A 1070 -59.58 64.00 -12.57
N GLN A 1071 -58.86 63.68 -13.65
CA GLN A 1071 -59.27 62.69 -14.64
C GLN A 1071 -58.86 61.29 -14.17
N SER A 1072 -59.59 60.26 -14.60
CA SER A 1072 -59.23 58.87 -14.31
C SER A 1072 -57.85 58.55 -14.88
N GLY A 1073 -56.95 58.03 -14.04
CA GLY A 1073 -55.57 57.77 -14.41
C GLY A 1073 -54.64 57.56 -13.22
N MET A 1074 -53.37 57.33 -13.55
CA MET A 1074 -52.30 57.18 -12.55
C MET A 1074 -51.70 58.55 -12.21
N TYR A 1075 -51.41 58.75 -10.93
CA TYR A 1075 -50.77 59.94 -10.41
C TYR A 1075 -49.64 59.54 -9.45
N PHE A 1076 -48.68 60.43 -9.25
CA PHE A 1076 -47.60 60.29 -8.29
C PHE A 1076 -47.74 61.35 -7.21
N ILE A 1077 -47.71 60.94 -5.95
CA ILE A 1077 -47.70 61.83 -4.79
C ILE A 1077 -46.31 61.84 -4.18
N THR A 1078 -45.74 63.02 -4.01
CA THR A 1078 -44.52 63.24 -3.24
C THR A 1078 -44.87 63.83 -1.89
N ILE A 1079 -44.41 63.22 -0.80
CA ILE A 1079 -44.53 63.75 0.55
C ILE A 1079 -43.14 64.00 1.12
N SER A 1080 -42.93 65.17 1.71
CA SER A 1080 -41.68 65.50 2.39
C SER A 1080 -41.91 66.33 3.64
N ASP A 1081 -41.15 66.04 4.70
CA ASP A 1081 -41.13 66.83 5.94
C ASP A 1081 -39.84 67.66 6.08
N GLY A 1082 -39.14 67.93 4.97
CA GLY A 1082 -37.87 68.66 4.94
C GLY A 1082 -36.62 67.80 5.18
N ILE A 1083 -36.73 66.68 5.90
CA ILE A 1083 -35.60 65.76 6.16
C ILE A 1083 -35.76 64.47 5.34
N GLN A 1084 -36.97 63.94 5.27
CA GLN A 1084 -37.32 62.75 4.50
C GLN A 1084 -38.22 63.13 3.32
N LYS A 1085 -38.16 62.33 2.25
CA LYS A 1085 -39.01 62.48 1.07
C LYS A 1085 -39.34 61.11 0.49
N THR A 1086 -40.63 60.80 0.39
CA THR A 1086 -41.13 59.58 -0.28
C THR A 1086 -42.00 59.95 -1.47
N THR A 1087 -42.02 59.07 -2.48
CA THR A 1087 -42.90 59.19 -3.64
C THR A 1087 -43.73 57.92 -3.77
N LYS A 1088 -45.05 58.06 -3.82
CA LYS A 1088 -45.98 56.93 -3.95
C LYS A 1088 -46.87 57.10 -5.17
N LYS A 1089 -47.37 55.98 -5.67
CA LYS A 1089 -48.34 55.94 -6.78
C LYS A 1089 -49.75 55.93 -6.23
N ILE A 1090 -50.64 56.73 -6.81
CA ILE A 1090 -52.07 56.72 -6.55
C ILE A 1090 -52.85 56.54 -7.86
N LEU A 1091 -53.97 55.83 -7.81
CA LEU A 1091 -54.86 55.57 -8.94
C LEU A 1091 -56.17 56.32 -8.69
N VAL A 1092 -56.53 57.21 -9.61
CA VAL A 1092 -57.82 57.90 -9.63
C VAL A 1092 -58.70 57.18 -10.65
N ASN A 1093 -59.87 56.68 -10.23
CA ASN A 1093 -60.84 55.98 -11.07
C ASN A 1093 -61.97 56.89 -11.51
#